data_AF-A0A534JGX7-F1
#
_entry.id   AF-A0A534JGX7-F1
#
_cell.length_a   1.000
_cell.length_b   1.000
_cell.length_c   1.000
_cell.angle_alpha   90.00
_cell.angle_beta   90.00
_cell.angle_gamma   90.00
#
_symmetry.space_group_name_H-M   'P 1'
#
loop_
_entity.id
_entity.type
_entity.pdbx_description
1 polymer ?
#
loop_
_entity_poly.entity_id
_entity_poly.type
_entity_poly.pdbx_seq_one_letter_code
_entity_poly.pdbx_strand_id
1 'polypeptide(L)'
;MRIAVVFKDRCQPKRCNLECITFCPPQRTGTEVIWIDKDSGKAAISEETCISCGICLPAGVPISTKGGVVPVEKVDVGELVLTHEGRYRSVRKVYRRSYSGLMYKIVATGQPDALEVTEEHPILAVVRRPTKRGRRLEKAIGELRWVRPGDLKKGDYLAKPRIREARSQNWEAPIQVALSGGRYVRWGEQIASIPVSPRLAQLIGYYLAEGSADDRRVVFSFHEKEREYLDDVHATVSEFFGIRGREYQGNGLGRHIRFDSSILARIMRNLGTSSHTKRIPSVIMTAPREVRASVVRGLWRGDGYRNPERSYFVLSTTSQHLAYQSQELLASLGIVSGITSRTAPGKKRAFHVTVTAEFVAPMAALMGLRFEEQRNRTASHFIIDDEYVFTPIRSIESTPVYDVMVHNLEVEEDQTYLAAGTLVHNCVKKCPFDAIRIIGLPEPLKEDLVHQYSKNGFRLFRLPVPKAGEVVGLLGPNGIGKTTLLSILSGELCPNLGHYRRTRPYWNEVLEKYKGTEAHEYLEKIVSKEIRTALKPQYVDKLPKVAKGTVGDLLKKVDDQGRLDELSSRLYLDSVLHRDIAHLSGGELQRTAIAATMLKDADVYFFDEPSSYLDIYQRLEVAKVIQTLSKEKYVVVVEHDLAVLDFLADSVYLLYGSEGAYGVVAQPRAVRTGINVYLGGFLKEENIRFRDREVTFESRPPRKDWRAETLVTFDRLEKAFPDFSLTVEGGQLRKGEVVGVVGPNATGKTTFVKMLAGEEAPTRGSLAGRWAVSYKPQYIEPTFEGTVRELFAATVGNRAESGWFETEVAQPLQIRGMMERPVTELSGGELQRVAVGLALTREADIYLIDEPSAYLDSNQRMAAARTIRRVMENQGRTGLIVDHDVYFIDMVADSIMVFSGEPGVRGHGEGPFPMREGMNRFLQLVEVTFRRDADTNRPRINKLDSRLDREQKHAGEYYYALA
;
A
#
# COMPACT_ATOMS: atom_id res chain seq x y z
N MET A 1 -13.72 4.43 -16.25
CA MET A 1 -14.38 5.54 -15.54
C MET A 1 -13.63 5.87 -14.26
N ARG A 2 -13.76 7.08 -13.71
CA ARG A 2 -13.15 7.45 -12.42
C ARG A 2 -14.24 7.74 -11.42
N ILE A 3 -14.10 7.19 -10.22
CA ILE A 3 -14.98 7.50 -9.09
C ILE A 3 -14.19 8.22 -8.00
N ALA A 4 -14.79 9.25 -7.43
CA ALA A 4 -14.28 9.95 -6.27
C ALA A 4 -15.11 9.52 -5.07
N VAL A 5 -14.44 9.05 -4.02
CA VAL A 5 -15.06 8.60 -2.78
C VAL A 5 -14.57 9.47 -1.63
N VAL A 6 -15.52 9.90 -0.80
CA VAL A 6 -15.25 10.65 0.42
C VAL A 6 -15.73 9.84 1.62
N PHE A 7 -14.80 9.38 2.44
CA PHE A 7 -15.06 8.73 3.72
C PHE A 7 -15.48 9.79 4.74
N LYS A 8 -16.80 9.92 4.95
CA LYS A 8 -17.39 11.00 5.75
C LYS A 8 -16.95 10.97 7.22
N ASP A 9 -16.69 9.78 7.74
CA ASP A 9 -16.14 9.48 9.07
C ASP A 9 -14.72 10.05 9.23
N ARG A 10 -13.88 9.93 8.19
CA ARG A 10 -12.49 10.44 8.20
C ARG A 10 -12.39 11.92 7.83
N CYS A 11 -13.39 12.46 7.14
CA CYS A 11 -13.37 13.83 6.67
C CYS A 11 -13.55 14.80 7.85
N GLN A 12 -12.48 15.52 8.22
CA GLN A 12 -12.46 16.48 9.33
C GLN A 12 -12.15 17.91 8.86
N PRO A 13 -13.07 18.60 8.14
CA PRO A 13 -12.84 19.95 7.60
C PRO A 13 -12.37 20.98 8.62
N LYS A 14 -12.85 20.88 9.86
CA LYS A 14 -12.48 21.77 10.98
C LYS A 14 -11.05 21.55 11.49
N ARG A 15 -10.44 20.39 11.23
CA ARG A 15 -9.10 20.01 11.70
C ARG A 15 -8.05 19.97 10.58
N CYS A 16 -8.46 19.95 9.31
CA CYS A 16 -7.54 19.80 8.16
C CYS A 16 -7.25 21.09 7.38
N ASN A 17 -7.69 22.28 7.83
CA ASN A 17 -7.52 23.55 7.10
C ASN A 17 -7.91 23.50 5.61
N LEU A 18 -8.82 22.60 5.23
CA LEU A 18 -9.28 22.40 3.86
C LEU A 18 -8.15 22.13 2.85
N GLU A 19 -7.07 21.47 3.27
CA GLU A 19 -5.91 21.13 2.40
C GLU A 19 -6.31 20.53 1.05
N CYS A 20 -7.36 19.71 1.03
CA CYS A 20 -7.84 19.07 -0.20
C CYS A 20 -8.33 20.08 -1.23
N ILE A 21 -8.90 21.20 -0.81
CA ILE A 21 -9.35 22.30 -1.67
C ILE A 21 -8.14 23.18 -2.03
N THR A 22 -7.38 23.61 -1.02
CA THR A 22 -6.24 24.54 -1.15
C THR A 22 -5.18 24.02 -2.12
N PHE A 23 -4.88 22.73 -2.07
CA PHE A 23 -3.81 22.11 -2.86
C PHE A 23 -4.30 21.35 -4.09
N CYS A 24 -5.59 21.39 -4.42
CA CYS A 24 -6.10 20.75 -5.63
C CYS A 24 -5.68 21.55 -6.88
N PRO A 25 -4.92 20.98 -7.83
CA PRO A 25 -4.41 21.75 -8.96
C PRO A 25 -5.50 22.43 -9.80
N PRO A 26 -6.62 21.77 -10.20
CA PRO A 26 -7.65 22.46 -10.96
C PRO A 26 -8.41 23.51 -10.16
N GLN A 27 -8.52 23.34 -8.83
CA GLN A 27 -9.10 24.36 -7.94
C GLN A 27 -8.26 25.62 -7.94
N ARG A 28 -6.92 25.49 -7.92
CA ARG A 28 -5.98 26.62 -8.01
C ARG A 28 -6.02 27.32 -9.36
N THR A 29 -6.37 26.61 -10.44
CA THR A 29 -6.55 27.18 -11.78
C THR A 29 -7.98 27.65 -12.06
N GLY A 30 -8.82 27.80 -11.03
CA GLY A 30 -10.16 28.37 -11.14
C GLY A 30 -11.28 27.40 -11.55
N THR A 31 -11.02 26.09 -11.61
CA THR A 31 -12.05 25.06 -11.86
C THR A 31 -12.53 24.50 -10.52
N GLU A 32 -13.83 24.60 -10.22
CA GLU A 32 -14.39 23.98 -9.02
C GLU A 32 -14.37 22.45 -9.14
N VAL A 33 -13.56 21.81 -8.29
CA VAL A 33 -13.44 20.35 -8.20
C VAL A 33 -13.91 19.86 -6.85
N ILE A 34 -13.53 20.56 -5.78
CA ILE A 34 -13.81 20.14 -4.41
C ILE A 34 -14.46 21.32 -3.68
N TRP A 35 -15.63 21.08 -3.08
CA TRP A 35 -16.34 22.04 -2.24
C TRP A 35 -16.79 21.38 -0.94
N ILE A 36 -17.20 22.19 0.04
CA ILE A 36 -17.88 21.68 1.23
C ILE A 36 -19.37 21.59 0.94
N ASP A 37 -19.90 20.39 0.98
CA ASP A 37 -21.31 20.10 0.78
C ASP A 37 -22.14 20.66 1.94
N LYS A 38 -23.17 21.45 1.64
CA LYS A 38 -23.95 22.17 2.65
C LYS A 38 -24.79 21.24 3.53
N ASP A 39 -25.24 20.12 2.99
CA ASP A 39 -26.10 19.16 3.70
C ASP A 39 -25.30 18.29 4.67
N SER A 40 -24.13 17.82 4.24
CA SER A 40 -23.29 16.93 5.04
C SER A 40 -22.20 17.65 5.85
N GLY A 41 -21.86 18.90 5.50
CA GLY A 41 -20.72 19.61 6.07
C GLY A 41 -19.36 18.97 5.79
N LYS A 42 -19.29 18.03 4.82
CA LYS A 42 -18.08 17.30 4.42
C LYS A 42 -17.63 17.70 3.02
N ALA A 43 -16.43 17.29 2.63
CA ALA A 43 -15.94 17.52 1.26
C ALA A 43 -16.79 16.74 0.24
N ALA A 44 -17.10 17.36 -0.89
CA ALA A 44 -17.67 16.72 -2.07
C ALA A 44 -16.79 17.02 -3.28
N ILE A 45 -16.70 16.07 -4.20
CA ILE A 45 -15.76 16.07 -5.32
C ILE A 45 -16.53 15.86 -6.62
N SER A 46 -16.28 16.71 -7.60
CA SER A 46 -16.76 16.53 -8.97
C SER A 46 -15.89 15.50 -9.69
N GLU A 47 -16.48 14.39 -10.12
CA GLU A 47 -15.77 13.33 -10.85
C GLU A 47 -15.43 13.73 -12.29
N GLU A 48 -16.15 14.71 -12.85
CA GLU A 48 -15.93 15.24 -14.20
C GLU A 48 -14.72 16.16 -14.25
N THR A 49 -14.60 17.06 -13.26
CA THR A 49 -13.51 18.05 -13.21
C THR A 49 -12.30 17.55 -12.40
N CYS A 50 -12.45 16.48 -11.62
CA CYS A 50 -11.34 15.89 -10.87
C CYS A 50 -10.33 15.23 -11.80
N ILE A 51 -9.06 15.60 -11.60
CA ILE A 51 -7.94 15.13 -12.41
C ILE A 51 -7.20 13.93 -11.82
N SER A 52 -7.69 13.29 -10.75
CA SER A 52 -7.03 12.17 -10.05
C SER A 52 -5.53 12.38 -9.82
N CYS A 53 -5.16 13.09 -8.76
CA CYS A 53 -3.77 13.44 -8.46
C CYS A 53 -2.90 12.28 -7.94
N GLY A 54 -2.74 11.21 -8.73
CA GLY A 54 -1.77 10.15 -8.51
C GLY A 54 -0.50 10.40 -9.32
N ILE A 55 0.03 11.62 -9.27
CA ILE A 55 1.17 12.09 -10.06
C ILE A 55 2.39 11.26 -9.66
N CYS A 56 2.99 10.46 -10.56
CA CYS A 56 4.21 9.69 -10.26
C CYS A 56 5.11 9.49 -11.49
N LEU A 57 6.36 9.08 -11.24
CA LEU A 57 7.40 8.71 -12.20
C LEU A 57 7.81 7.25 -11.98
N PRO A 58 8.07 6.44 -13.02
CA PRO A 58 8.66 5.12 -12.84
C PRO A 58 10.10 5.21 -12.30
N ALA A 59 10.61 4.11 -11.76
CA ALA A 59 11.99 4.00 -11.34
C ALA A 59 12.96 4.26 -12.52
N GLY A 60 14.13 4.83 -12.23
CA GLY A 60 15.15 5.16 -13.21
C GLY A 60 15.04 6.56 -13.81
N VAL A 61 13.93 7.28 -13.62
CA VAL A 61 13.80 8.66 -14.12
C VAL A 61 14.81 9.57 -13.41
N PRO A 62 15.71 10.26 -14.14
CA PRO A 62 16.77 11.06 -13.54
C PRO A 62 16.23 12.39 -12.97
N ILE A 63 16.48 12.64 -11.68
CA ILE A 63 16.12 13.87 -10.96
C ILE A 63 17.36 14.74 -10.79
N SER A 64 17.22 16.05 -11.03
CA SER A 64 18.33 16.99 -10.88
C SER A 64 18.42 17.46 -9.43
N THR A 65 19.36 16.90 -8.67
CA THR A 65 19.64 17.25 -7.28
C THR A 65 20.84 18.19 -7.18
N LYS A 66 21.05 18.78 -6.01
CA LYS A 66 22.24 19.56 -5.67
C LYS A 66 23.50 18.70 -5.76
N GLY A 67 23.42 17.41 -5.42
CA GLY A 67 24.54 16.46 -5.51
C GLY A 67 24.81 15.92 -6.92
N GLY A 68 23.97 16.29 -7.90
CA GLY A 68 23.98 15.80 -9.27
C GLY A 68 22.71 15.04 -9.64
N VAL A 69 22.71 14.40 -10.81
CA VAL A 69 21.56 13.62 -11.28
C VAL A 69 21.40 12.30 -10.49
N VAL A 70 20.25 12.08 -9.87
CA VAL A 70 19.93 10.88 -9.07
C VAL A 70 18.63 10.25 -9.58
N PRO A 71 18.54 8.92 -9.77
CA PRO A 71 17.26 8.27 -10.10
C PRO A 71 16.20 8.53 -9.02
N VAL A 72 14.96 8.78 -9.41
CA VAL A 72 13.86 9.18 -8.50
C VAL A 72 13.68 8.25 -7.29
N GLU A 73 13.92 6.94 -7.45
CA GLU A 73 13.80 5.94 -6.39
C GLU A 73 14.90 6.02 -5.32
N LYS A 74 16.02 6.67 -5.64
CA LYS A 74 17.19 6.86 -4.77
C LYS A 74 17.27 8.25 -4.15
N VAL A 75 16.31 9.11 -4.43
CA VAL A 75 16.24 10.44 -3.80
C VAL A 75 15.74 10.30 -2.36
N ASP A 76 16.48 10.87 -1.41
CA ASP A 76 16.19 10.76 0.02
C ASP A 76 15.57 12.06 0.59
N VAL A 77 14.90 11.94 1.74
CA VAL A 77 14.39 13.10 2.48
C VAL A 77 15.56 13.96 2.95
N GLY A 78 15.46 15.28 2.77
CA GLY A 78 16.54 16.24 3.03
C GLY A 78 17.40 16.54 1.80
N GLU A 79 17.31 15.74 0.73
CA GLU A 79 18.03 16.02 -0.50
C GLU A 79 17.48 17.27 -1.20
N LEU A 80 18.37 18.09 -1.75
CA LEU A 80 18.01 19.36 -2.36
C LEU A 80 17.79 19.17 -3.86
N VAL A 81 16.60 19.43 -4.38
CA VAL A 81 16.25 19.27 -5.81
C VAL A 81 16.01 20.61 -6.50
N LEU A 82 16.31 20.69 -7.80
CA LEU A 82 16.15 21.90 -8.61
C LEU A 82 14.68 22.12 -8.97
N THR A 83 14.14 23.28 -8.62
CA THR A 83 12.72 23.63 -8.78
C THR A 83 12.46 24.55 -9.97
N HIS A 84 11.18 24.80 -10.26
CA HIS A 84 10.76 25.72 -11.33
C HIS A 84 11.25 27.16 -11.17
N GLU A 85 11.52 27.62 -9.94
CA GLU A 85 12.08 28.95 -9.68
C GLU A 85 13.61 29.04 -9.94
N GLY A 86 14.25 27.96 -10.37
CA GLY A 86 15.70 27.92 -10.62
C GLY A 86 16.54 27.92 -9.34
N ARG A 87 15.96 27.48 -8.22
CA ARG A 87 16.62 27.34 -6.91
C ARG A 87 16.52 25.90 -6.42
N TYR A 88 17.35 25.54 -5.44
CA TYR A 88 17.32 24.22 -4.82
C TYR A 88 16.45 24.24 -3.54
N ARG A 89 15.60 23.22 -3.36
CA ARG A 89 14.71 23.05 -2.21
C ARG A 89 14.73 21.62 -1.68
N SER A 90 14.47 21.48 -0.37
CA SER A 90 14.57 20.20 0.32
C SER A 90 13.39 19.30 0.01
N VAL A 91 13.66 18.01 -0.24
CA VAL A 91 12.65 16.96 -0.29
C VAL A 91 12.16 16.71 1.14
N ARG A 92 10.89 17.00 1.40
CA ARG A 92 10.22 16.75 2.69
C ARG A 92 9.78 15.30 2.84
N LYS A 93 9.40 14.67 1.72
CA LYS A 93 8.86 13.32 1.72
C LYS A 93 9.05 12.64 0.37
N VAL A 94 9.18 11.32 0.41
CA VAL A 94 9.22 10.45 -0.78
C VAL A 94 7.97 9.57 -0.77
N TYR A 95 7.27 9.52 -1.89
CA TYR A 95 6.07 8.73 -2.10
C TYR A 95 6.37 7.54 -3.02
N ARG A 96 5.78 6.39 -2.70
CA ARG A 96 5.83 5.18 -3.54
C ARG A 96 4.44 4.56 -3.58
N ARG A 97 4.01 4.12 -4.75
CA ARG A 97 2.77 3.35 -4.93
C ARG A 97 2.89 2.42 -6.13
N SER A 98 2.07 1.38 -6.16
CA SER A 98 1.83 0.64 -7.39
C SER A 98 0.91 1.43 -8.32
N TYR A 99 1.16 1.35 -9.63
CA TYR A 99 0.37 2.00 -10.68
C TYR A 99 0.04 1.02 -11.82
N SER A 100 -1.23 1.02 -12.19
CA SER A 100 -1.77 0.37 -13.38
C SER A 100 -2.53 1.41 -14.20
N GLY A 101 -2.17 1.60 -15.47
CA GLY A 101 -2.72 2.65 -16.33
C GLY A 101 -1.81 2.97 -17.52
N LEU A 102 -2.00 4.13 -18.17
CA LEU A 102 -1.15 4.56 -19.29
C LEU A 102 0.15 5.23 -18.79
N MET A 103 1.28 4.72 -19.25
CA MET A 103 2.59 5.34 -19.10
C MET A 103 2.93 6.12 -20.36
N TYR A 104 3.24 7.42 -20.21
CA TYR A 104 3.65 8.26 -21.33
C TYR A 104 5.16 8.40 -21.35
N LYS A 105 5.75 8.30 -22.54
CA LYS A 105 7.16 8.51 -22.82
C LYS A 105 7.31 9.71 -23.77
N ILE A 106 7.82 10.81 -23.25
CA ILE A 106 7.96 12.07 -23.97
C ILE A 106 9.43 12.32 -24.29
N VAL A 107 9.76 12.42 -25.57
CA VAL A 107 11.13 12.69 -26.03
C VAL A 107 11.24 14.14 -26.48
N ALA A 108 12.05 14.94 -25.79
CA ALA A 108 12.35 16.31 -26.16
C ALA A 108 13.66 16.47 -26.95
N THR A 109 13.73 17.51 -27.77
CA THR A 109 14.94 17.86 -28.51
C THR A 109 16.06 18.25 -27.55
N GLY A 110 17.24 17.66 -27.73
CA GLY A 110 18.41 17.97 -26.92
C GLY A 110 18.37 17.40 -25.50
N GLN A 111 17.49 16.43 -25.22
CA GLN A 111 17.47 15.64 -23.99
C GLN A 111 17.92 14.21 -24.28
N PRO A 112 18.82 13.63 -23.46
CA PRO A 112 19.33 12.29 -23.70
C PRO A 112 18.37 11.20 -23.19
N ASP A 113 17.61 11.51 -22.13
CA ASP A 113 16.64 10.62 -21.50
C ASP A 113 15.22 11.12 -21.79
N ALA A 114 14.29 10.19 -22.01
CA ALA A 114 12.88 10.51 -22.18
C ALA A 114 12.25 10.78 -20.82
N LEU A 115 11.28 11.70 -20.77
CA LEU A 115 10.43 11.85 -19.60
C LEU A 115 9.36 10.76 -19.62
N GLU A 116 9.50 9.78 -18.72
CA GLU A 116 8.49 8.76 -18.48
C GLU A 116 7.62 9.15 -17.28
N VAL A 117 6.30 9.21 -17.46
CA VAL A 117 5.35 9.77 -16.48
C VAL A 117 4.00 9.06 -16.54
N THR A 118 3.30 9.00 -15.40
CA THR A 118 1.89 8.57 -15.35
C THR A 118 0.99 9.53 -16.13
N GLU A 119 -0.14 9.06 -16.66
CA GLU A 119 -1.12 9.86 -17.43
C GLU A 119 -1.60 11.15 -16.75
N GLU A 120 -1.58 11.20 -15.41
CA GLU A 120 -2.07 12.33 -14.63
C GLU A 120 -0.98 13.36 -14.27
N HIS A 121 0.28 13.15 -14.69
CA HIS A 121 1.43 13.93 -14.21
C HIS A 121 1.55 15.31 -14.88
N PRO A 122 1.37 16.44 -14.16
CA PRO A 122 1.48 17.76 -14.75
C PRO A 122 2.93 18.10 -15.12
N ILE A 123 3.10 18.54 -16.36
CA ILE A 123 4.37 18.94 -16.95
C ILE A 123 4.27 20.42 -17.31
N LEU A 124 5.28 21.21 -16.95
CA LEU A 124 5.32 22.63 -17.32
C LEU A 124 5.68 22.77 -18.81
N ALA A 125 4.75 23.28 -19.61
CA ALA A 125 4.89 23.33 -21.06
C ALA A 125 4.18 24.53 -21.69
N VAL A 126 4.60 24.87 -22.91
CA VAL A 126 3.96 25.84 -23.80
C VAL A 126 3.29 25.06 -24.94
N VAL A 127 1.96 25.12 -24.99
CA VAL A 127 1.14 24.45 -26.03
C VAL A 127 0.92 25.39 -27.20
N ARG A 128 1.27 24.97 -28.42
CA ARG A 128 1.07 25.79 -29.62
C ARG A 128 -0.41 25.87 -30.01
N ARG A 129 -0.84 27.03 -30.54
CA ARG A 129 -2.08 27.13 -31.32
C ARG A 129 -1.81 26.74 -32.78
N PRO A 130 -2.65 25.91 -33.43
CA PRO A 130 -2.47 25.55 -34.83
C PRO A 130 -2.70 26.77 -35.74
N THR A 131 -1.73 27.15 -36.58
CA THR A 131 -1.89 28.19 -37.60
C THR A 131 -2.03 27.61 -39.01
N LYS A 132 -2.89 28.24 -39.84
CA LYS A 132 -3.37 27.73 -41.14
C LYS A 132 -2.40 27.86 -42.33
N ARG A 133 -1.19 28.42 -42.18
CA ARG A 133 -0.26 28.59 -43.32
C ARG A 133 1.18 28.36 -42.88
N GLY A 134 1.75 27.24 -43.34
CA GLY A 134 3.17 26.96 -43.22
C GLY A 134 3.98 27.94 -44.05
N ARG A 135 4.68 28.86 -43.38
CA ARG A 135 5.98 29.44 -43.76
C ARG A 135 6.41 30.40 -42.65
N ARG A 136 7.62 30.15 -42.13
CA ARG A 136 8.29 30.80 -40.98
C ARG A 136 7.65 30.50 -39.62
N LEU A 137 8.47 29.89 -38.77
CA LEU A 137 8.25 29.78 -37.32
C LEU A 137 8.18 31.20 -36.73
N GLU A 138 7.01 31.81 -36.75
CA GLU A 138 6.71 32.81 -35.72
C GLU A 138 6.87 32.08 -34.38
N LYS A 139 7.83 32.55 -33.57
CA LYS A 139 8.07 32.10 -32.19
C LYS A 139 6.77 32.31 -31.42
N ALA A 140 5.87 31.33 -31.48
CA ALA A 140 4.54 31.41 -30.89
C ALA A 140 4.71 31.46 -29.36
N ILE A 141 4.52 32.65 -28.80
CA ILE A 141 4.42 32.89 -27.36
C ILE A 141 3.04 32.35 -26.94
N GLY A 142 2.98 31.05 -26.65
CA GLY A 142 1.88 30.47 -25.88
C GLY A 142 2.12 30.75 -24.40
N GLU A 143 1.06 30.73 -23.60
CA GLU A 143 1.16 30.89 -22.15
C GLU A 143 1.79 29.63 -21.52
N LEU A 144 2.75 29.85 -20.63
CA LEU A 144 3.40 28.81 -19.85
C LEU A 144 2.41 28.25 -18.82
N ARG A 145 2.11 26.96 -18.88
CA ARG A 145 1.14 26.33 -17.98
C ARG A 145 1.46 24.88 -17.69
N TRP A 146 0.86 24.34 -16.64
CA TRP A 146 0.93 22.92 -16.31
C TRP A 146 -0.04 22.16 -17.21
N VAL A 147 0.46 21.15 -17.91
CA VAL A 147 -0.28 20.38 -18.92
C VAL A 147 -0.11 18.89 -18.65
N ARG A 148 -1.12 18.08 -18.94
CA ARG A 148 -1.03 16.63 -18.83
C ARG A 148 -0.31 16.02 -20.04
N PRO A 149 0.32 14.84 -19.91
CA PRO A 149 1.02 14.19 -21.01
C PRO A 149 0.11 13.94 -22.23
N GLY A 150 -1.15 13.57 -22.01
CA GLY A 150 -2.12 13.33 -23.09
C GLY A 150 -2.57 14.57 -23.87
N ASP A 151 -2.40 15.76 -23.29
CA ASP A 151 -2.78 17.03 -23.95
C ASP A 151 -1.61 17.63 -24.76
N LEU A 152 -0.41 17.09 -24.61
CA LEU A 152 0.78 17.52 -25.34
C LEU A 152 0.82 16.91 -26.74
N LYS A 153 1.39 17.65 -27.68
CA LYS A 153 1.58 17.21 -29.07
C LYS A 153 3.01 17.44 -29.52
N LYS A 154 3.42 16.69 -30.54
CA LYS A 154 4.71 16.91 -31.22
C LYS A 154 4.81 18.37 -31.68
N GLY A 155 5.89 19.03 -31.29
CA GLY A 155 6.14 20.45 -31.57
C GLY A 155 5.79 21.42 -30.44
N ASP A 156 5.04 21.01 -29.42
CA ASP A 156 4.91 21.76 -28.17
C ASP A 156 6.26 21.84 -27.44
N TYR A 157 6.40 22.77 -26.49
CA TYR A 157 7.67 23.00 -25.80
C TYR A 157 7.59 22.63 -24.32
N LEU A 158 8.57 21.86 -23.86
CA LEU A 158 8.79 21.58 -22.44
C LEU A 158 9.70 22.65 -21.82
N ALA A 159 9.42 23.03 -20.58
CA ALA A 159 10.18 24.05 -19.86
C ALA A 159 11.25 23.47 -18.93
N LYS A 160 12.37 24.17 -18.85
CA LYS A 160 13.51 23.95 -17.95
C LYS A 160 13.87 25.25 -17.25
N PRO A 161 14.16 25.25 -15.93
CA PRO A 161 14.50 26.47 -15.23
C PRO A 161 15.95 26.87 -15.53
N ARG A 162 16.24 28.17 -15.43
CA ARG A 162 17.61 28.71 -15.40
C ARG A 162 18.05 28.87 -13.95
N ILE A 163 19.24 28.35 -13.62
CA ILE A 163 19.75 28.40 -12.24
C ILE A 163 20.02 29.86 -11.84
N ARG A 164 19.38 30.30 -10.76
CA ARG A 164 19.55 31.64 -10.18
C ARG A 164 20.84 31.69 -9.34
N GLU A 165 21.47 32.86 -9.36
CA GLU A 165 22.69 33.13 -8.62
C GLU A 165 22.42 33.16 -7.10
N ALA A 166 23.28 32.51 -6.32
CA ALA A 166 23.23 32.53 -4.86
C ALA A 166 24.50 33.16 -4.29
N ARG A 167 24.37 33.88 -3.18
CA ARG A 167 25.50 34.42 -2.41
C ARG A 167 26.22 33.29 -1.68
N SER A 168 27.10 32.57 -2.36
CA SER A 168 27.97 31.59 -1.71
C SER A 168 29.39 32.14 -1.52
N GLN A 169 30.02 31.80 -0.40
CA GLN A 169 31.33 32.30 -0.02
C GLN A 169 32.45 31.24 -0.21
N ASN A 170 32.23 29.96 0.14
CA ASN A 170 33.24 28.89 0.07
C ASN A 170 32.68 27.52 -0.38
N TRP A 171 33.53 26.68 -0.99
CA TRP A 171 33.29 25.26 -1.26
C TRP A 171 33.69 24.41 -0.06
N GLU A 172 32.71 23.78 0.59
CA GLU A 172 32.93 22.81 1.66
C GLU A 172 33.13 21.40 1.08
N ALA A 173 34.37 20.93 1.11
CA ALA A 173 34.78 19.62 0.59
C ALA A 173 35.10 18.68 1.76
N PRO A 174 34.31 17.62 1.99
CA PRO A 174 34.66 16.63 3.00
C PRO A 174 35.93 15.87 2.60
N ILE A 175 36.85 15.73 3.55
CA ILE A 175 38.10 15.00 3.38
C ILE A 175 38.29 14.02 4.53
N GLN A 176 38.63 12.78 4.18
CA GLN A 176 38.99 11.76 5.17
C GLN A 176 40.37 12.10 5.74
N VAL A 177 40.50 12.11 7.06
CA VAL A 177 41.74 12.39 7.80
C VAL A 177 42.00 11.30 8.83
N ALA A 178 43.27 11.00 9.07
CA ALA A 178 43.65 10.03 10.10
C ALA A 178 43.54 10.70 11.48
N LEU A 179 42.67 10.17 12.35
CA LEU A 179 42.61 10.55 13.76
C LEU A 179 43.71 9.79 14.50
N SER A 180 44.64 10.53 15.10
CA SER A 180 45.75 9.97 15.88
C SER A 180 45.22 9.19 17.10
N GLY A 181 45.63 7.92 17.24
CA GLY A 181 45.36 7.11 18.44
C GLY A 181 45.76 5.63 18.33
N GLY A 182 46.99 5.28 18.71
CA GLY A 182 47.44 3.90 18.92
C GLY A 182 47.69 3.03 17.67
N ARG A 183 47.96 1.72 17.86
CA ARG A 183 48.35 0.74 16.82
C ARG A 183 47.36 0.55 15.65
N TYR A 184 46.20 1.23 15.68
CA TYR A 184 45.19 1.20 14.62
C TYR A 184 44.82 2.63 14.21
N VAL A 185 44.94 2.95 12.93
CA VAL A 185 44.54 4.26 12.37
C VAL A 185 43.01 4.33 12.34
N ARG A 186 42.41 5.20 13.16
CA ARG A 186 41.00 5.58 13.00
C ARG A 186 40.89 6.67 11.94
N TRP A 187 39.95 6.53 11.02
CA TRP A 187 39.65 7.56 10.02
C TRP A 187 38.49 8.42 10.52
N GLY A 188 38.63 9.74 10.38
CA GLY A 188 37.59 10.74 10.65
C GLY A 188 37.36 11.61 9.43
N GLU A 189 36.23 12.31 9.39
CA GLU A 189 35.88 13.23 8.31
C GLU A 189 36.07 14.67 8.76
N GLN A 190 36.81 15.46 7.99
CA GLN A 190 37.01 16.89 8.21
C GLN A 190 36.51 17.67 6.99
N ILE A 191 35.90 18.83 7.20
CA ILE A 191 35.43 19.69 6.10
C ILE A 191 36.53 20.68 5.75
N ALA A 192 37.05 20.63 4.51
CA ALA A 192 37.92 21.65 3.96
C ALA A 192 37.07 22.77 3.35
N SER A 193 37.22 24.00 3.85
CA SER A 193 36.53 25.18 3.30
C SER A 193 37.46 25.90 2.32
N ILE A 194 37.10 25.93 1.03
CA ILE A 194 37.93 26.46 -0.05
C ILE A 194 37.24 27.66 -0.71
N PRO A 195 37.83 28.87 -0.72
CA PRO A 195 37.24 30.02 -1.37
C PRO A 195 37.01 29.80 -2.87
N VAL A 196 35.79 30.05 -3.33
CA VAL A 196 35.45 29.87 -4.75
C VAL A 196 35.88 31.13 -5.52
N SER A 197 36.87 30.98 -6.39
CA SER A 197 37.36 32.04 -7.27
C SER A 197 37.27 31.61 -8.75
N PRO A 198 37.26 32.55 -9.71
CA PRO A 198 37.33 32.22 -11.14
C PRO A 198 38.52 31.33 -11.50
N ARG A 199 39.68 31.53 -10.86
CA ARG A 199 40.91 30.77 -11.11
C ARG A 199 40.81 29.32 -10.61
N LEU A 200 40.29 29.12 -9.39
CA LEU A 200 40.01 27.78 -8.88
C LEU A 200 38.94 27.06 -9.71
N ALA A 201 37.90 27.78 -10.13
CA ALA A 201 36.86 27.25 -11.01
C ALA A 201 37.45 26.74 -12.35
N GLN A 202 38.38 27.48 -12.94
CA GLN A 202 39.06 27.03 -14.15
C GLN A 202 39.88 25.74 -13.91
N LEU A 203 40.60 25.64 -12.79
CA LEU A 203 41.30 24.41 -12.39
C LEU A 203 40.33 23.22 -12.21
N ILE A 204 39.16 23.45 -11.61
CA ILE A 204 38.10 22.45 -11.49
C ILE A 204 37.63 22.01 -12.88
N GLY A 205 37.46 22.95 -13.81
CA GLY A 205 37.14 22.64 -15.21
C GLY A 205 38.19 21.73 -15.86
N TYR A 206 39.49 22.03 -15.68
CA TYR A 206 40.59 21.18 -16.16
C TYR A 206 40.57 19.79 -15.54
N TYR A 207 40.28 19.69 -14.23
CA TYR A 207 40.18 18.39 -13.56
C TYR A 207 39.00 17.59 -14.11
N LEU A 208 37.87 18.24 -14.33
CA LEU A 208 36.66 17.61 -14.87
C LEU A 208 36.85 17.08 -16.29
N ALA A 209 37.64 17.77 -17.12
CA ALA A 209 38.03 17.26 -18.42
C ALA A 209 39.08 16.14 -18.29
N GLU A 210 40.31 16.51 -17.95
CA GLU A 210 41.50 15.68 -18.14
C GLU A 210 42.23 15.30 -16.84
N GLY A 211 41.60 15.57 -15.69
CA GLY A 211 42.12 15.22 -14.37
C GLY A 211 41.80 13.80 -13.92
N SER A 212 42.69 13.23 -13.12
CA SER A 212 42.50 11.99 -12.37
C SER A 212 43.15 12.10 -10.98
N ALA A 213 42.59 11.41 -9.99
CA ALA A 213 43.11 11.43 -8.62
C ALA A 213 43.00 10.04 -7.96
N ASP A 214 44.02 9.67 -7.19
CA ASP A 214 43.99 8.53 -6.26
C ASP A 214 44.05 9.01 -4.79
N ASP A 215 44.45 8.17 -3.83
CA ASP A 215 44.52 8.58 -2.41
C ASP A 215 45.66 9.57 -2.09
N ARG A 216 46.65 9.71 -2.97
CA ARG A 216 47.92 10.40 -2.68
C ARG A 216 48.33 11.42 -3.74
N ARG A 217 47.84 11.31 -4.98
CA ARG A 217 48.26 12.18 -6.08
C ARG A 217 47.11 12.56 -6.99
N VAL A 218 47.29 13.71 -7.63
CA VAL A 218 46.45 14.22 -8.73
C VAL A 218 47.30 14.32 -9.98
N VAL A 219 46.76 13.88 -11.12
CA VAL A 219 47.41 13.95 -12.42
C VAL A 219 46.48 14.64 -13.41
N PHE A 220 47.02 15.61 -14.15
CA PHE A 220 46.36 16.21 -15.31
C PHE A 220 47.12 15.81 -16.58
N SER A 221 46.39 15.50 -17.65
CA SER A 221 46.96 14.98 -18.89
C SER A 221 46.49 15.83 -20.07
N PHE A 222 47.41 16.49 -20.78
CA PHE A 222 47.05 17.31 -21.94
C PHE A 222 47.86 16.91 -23.17
N HIS A 223 47.42 17.32 -24.35
CA HIS A 223 48.19 17.12 -25.57
C HIS A 223 49.42 18.05 -25.59
N GLU A 224 50.51 17.67 -26.26
CA GLU A 224 51.74 18.48 -26.32
C GLU A 224 51.54 19.91 -26.86
N LYS A 225 50.53 20.10 -27.71
CA LYS A 225 50.16 21.41 -28.27
C LYS A 225 49.42 22.32 -27.28
N GLU A 226 49.05 21.80 -26.12
CA GLU A 226 48.23 22.45 -25.09
C GLU A 226 49.05 22.79 -23.84
N ARG A 227 50.37 22.98 -24.01
CA ARG A 227 51.32 23.26 -22.92
C ARG A 227 50.89 24.43 -22.04
N GLU A 228 50.24 25.44 -22.61
CA GLU A 228 49.72 26.59 -21.87
C GLU A 228 48.73 26.20 -20.75
N TYR A 229 47.97 25.10 -20.90
CA TYR A 229 47.05 24.63 -19.87
C TYR A 229 47.79 23.93 -18.72
N LEU A 230 48.90 23.22 -19.03
CA LEU A 230 49.77 22.64 -18.00
C LEU A 230 50.42 23.72 -17.15
N ASP A 231 50.92 24.78 -17.78
CA ASP A 231 51.54 25.92 -17.10
C ASP A 231 50.51 26.63 -16.19
N ASP A 232 49.27 26.81 -16.66
CA ASP A 232 48.18 27.41 -15.87
C ASP A 232 47.75 26.52 -14.68
N VAL A 233 47.69 25.20 -14.88
CA VAL A 233 47.44 24.23 -13.80
C VAL A 233 48.56 24.29 -12.75
N HIS A 234 49.83 24.31 -13.18
CA HIS A 234 50.97 24.42 -12.26
C HIS A 234 50.91 25.72 -11.44
N ALA A 235 50.68 26.86 -12.11
CA ALA A 235 50.58 28.17 -11.45
C ALA A 235 49.42 28.21 -10.45
N THR A 236 48.24 27.72 -10.85
CA THR A 236 47.05 27.76 -10.01
C THR A 236 47.17 26.82 -8.80
N VAL A 237 47.71 25.60 -8.97
CA VAL A 237 47.90 24.68 -7.83
C VAL A 237 48.98 25.22 -6.88
N SER A 238 50.05 25.82 -7.40
CA SER A 238 51.08 26.44 -6.58
C SER A 238 50.56 27.63 -5.79
N GLU A 239 49.66 28.44 -6.36
CA GLU A 239 49.06 29.60 -5.71
C GLU A 239 48.09 29.19 -4.58
N PHE A 240 47.14 28.29 -4.86
CA PHE A 240 46.08 27.95 -3.90
C PHE A 240 46.50 26.91 -2.87
N PHE A 241 47.42 26.00 -3.21
CA PHE A 241 47.79 24.88 -2.34
C PHE A 241 49.27 24.88 -1.94
N GLY A 242 50.11 25.76 -2.50
CA GLY A 242 51.55 25.82 -2.18
C GLY A 242 52.34 24.60 -2.67
N ILE A 243 51.79 23.80 -3.58
CA ILE A 243 52.40 22.54 -4.06
C ILE A 243 52.96 22.74 -5.47
N ARG A 244 54.19 22.27 -5.70
CA ARG A 244 54.78 22.20 -7.05
C ARG A 244 54.52 20.84 -7.70
N GLY A 245 54.18 20.86 -8.98
CA GLY A 245 53.95 19.67 -9.78
C GLY A 245 55.25 19.12 -10.38
N ARG A 246 55.27 17.82 -10.70
CA ARG A 246 56.31 17.19 -11.52
C ARG A 246 55.74 16.87 -12.89
N GLU A 247 56.37 17.41 -13.92
CA GLU A 247 56.03 17.13 -15.31
C GLU A 247 56.74 15.89 -15.82
N TYR A 248 56.06 15.11 -16.65
CA TYR A 248 56.65 14.00 -17.39
C TYR A 248 55.88 13.75 -18.69
N GLN A 249 56.57 13.17 -19.67
CA GLN A 249 55.98 12.77 -20.94
C GLN A 249 55.46 11.33 -20.84
N GLY A 250 54.24 11.09 -21.31
CA GLY A 250 53.65 9.76 -21.39
C GLY A 250 54.03 9.04 -22.67
N ASN A 251 53.41 7.87 -22.92
CA ASN A 251 53.54 7.20 -24.22
C ASN A 251 52.78 8.02 -25.29
N GLY A 252 53.49 8.53 -26.29
CA GLY A 252 52.92 9.33 -27.39
C GLY A 252 53.04 10.85 -27.20
N LEU A 253 52.05 11.61 -27.68
CA LEU A 253 52.04 13.08 -27.66
C LEU A 253 51.39 13.68 -26.38
N GLY A 254 51.20 12.86 -25.34
CA GLY A 254 50.61 13.28 -24.07
C GLY A 254 51.66 13.82 -23.10
N ARG A 255 51.39 14.99 -22.51
CA ARG A 255 52.17 15.58 -21.41
C ARG A 255 51.36 15.56 -20.13
N HIS A 256 51.99 15.15 -19.04
CA HIS A 256 51.34 14.98 -17.75
C HIS A 256 52.00 15.83 -16.68
N ILE A 257 51.20 16.40 -15.79
CA ILE A 257 51.66 17.04 -14.55
C ILE A 257 51.08 16.30 -13.35
N ARG A 258 51.96 15.88 -12.43
CA ARG A 258 51.60 15.16 -11.21
C ARG A 258 51.86 16.00 -9.97
N PHE A 259 50.88 16.05 -9.09
CA PHE A 259 50.97 16.65 -7.76
C PHE A 259 50.87 15.55 -6.69
N ASP A 260 51.95 15.34 -5.95
CA ASP A 260 52.04 14.36 -4.87
C ASP A 260 51.52 14.99 -3.55
N SER A 261 50.19 15.09 -3.40
CA SER A 261 49.53 15.63 -2.20
C SER A 261 48.24 14.87 -1.88
N SER A 262 48.20 14.26 -0.70
CA SER A 262 47.02 13.55 -0.21
C SER A 262 45.84 14.49 0.05
N ILE A 263 46.09 15.74 0.47
CA ILE A 263 45.03 16.72 0.72
C ILE A 263 44.39 17.16 -0.60
N LEU A 264 45.20 17.56 -1.57
CA LEU A 264 44.70 17.95 -2.89
C LEU A 264 43.98 16.81 -3.59
N ALA A 265 44.52 15.58 -3.49
CA ALA A 265 43.88 14.40 -4.05
C ALA A 265 42.52 14.12 -3.41
N ARG A 266 42.42 14.19 -2.07
CA ARG A 266 41.13 14.02 -1.37
C ARG A 266 40.11 15.11 -1.73
N ILE A 267 40.54 16.36 -1.89
CA ILE A 267 39.67 17.45 -2.35
C ILE A 267 39.15 17.17 -3.76
N MET A 268 40.04 16.88 -4.71
CA MET A 268 39.66 16.66 -6.12
C MET A 268 38.80 15.41 -6.30
N ARG A 269 38.94 14.40 -5.43
CA ARG A 269 38.08 13.20 -5.44
C ARG A 269 36.61 13.49 -5.17
N ASN A 270 36.27 14.58 -4.48
CA ASN A 270 34.88 15.00 -4.31
C ASN A 270 34.18 15.35 -5.63
N LEU A 271 34.99 15.69 -6.65
CA LEU A 271 34.57 15.96 -8.03
C LEU A 271 34.43 14.69 -8.87
N GLY A 272 34.81 13.51 -8.35
CA GLY A 272 34.81 12.21 -9.03
C GLY A 272 36.23 11.68 -9.30
N THR A 273 36.44 10.36 -9.15
CA THR A 273 37.73 9.69 -9.41
C THR A 273 37.85 9.15 -10.83
N SER A 274 36.73 8.73 -11.40
CA SER A 274 36.64 8.17 -12.76
C SER A 274 35.86 9.10 -13.68
N SER A 275 36.13 9.06 -14.98
CA SER A 275 35.46 9.86 -16.02
C SER A 275 33.92 9.85 -15.97
N HIS A 276 33.30 8.74 -15.56
CA HIS A 276 31.85 8.57 -15.46
C HIS A 276 31.24 9.04 -14.13
N THR A 277 32.07 9.27 -13.11
CA THR A 277 31.67 9.77 -11.79
C THR A 277 31.87 11.28 -11.63
N LYS A 278 32.48 11.93 -12.64
CA LYS A 278 32.84 13.35 -12.57
C LYS A 278 31.61 14.24 -12.47
N ARG A 279 31.63 15.26 -11.60
CA ARG A 279 30.51 16.18 -11.33
C ARG A 279 30.99 17.57 -10.92
N ILE A 280 30.22 18.58 -11.30
CA ILE A 280 30.44 19.98 -10.91
C ILE A 280 29.90 20.19 -9.48
N PRO A 281 30.67 20.80 -8.57
CA PRO A 281 30.19 21.17 -7.25
C PRO A 281 28.96 22.09 -7.33
N SER A 282 27.95 21.82 -6.52
CA SER A 282 26.74 22.64 -6.48
C SER A 282 26.99 24.11 -6.21
N VAL A 283 28.02 24.40 -5.41
CA VAL A 283 28.40 25.77 -5.07
C VAL A 283 28.79 26.57 -6.32
N ILE A 284 29.42 25.91 -7.29
CA ILE A 284 29.75 26.50 -8.59
C ILE A 284 28.50 26.66 -9.43
N MET A 285 27.58 25.68 -9.43
CA MET A 285 26.33 25.75 -10.21
C MET A 285 25.51 27.00 -9.89
N THR A 286 25.58 27.49 -8.64
CA THR A 286 24.89 28.70 -8.17
C THR A 286 25.82 29.92 -7.99
N ALA A 287 27.10 29.82 -8.36
CA ALA A 287 28.09 30.88 -8.15
C ALA A 287 27.88 32.09 -9.08
N PRO A 288 28.56 33.22 -8.84
CA PRO A 288 28.57 34.35 -9.76
C PRO A 288 28.88 33.96 -11.21
N ARG A 289 28.30 34.70 -12.16
CA ARG A 289 28.43 34.44 -13.60
C ARG A 289 29.89 34.19 -14.04
N GLU A 290 30.85 34.94 -13.50
CA GLU A 290 32.28 34.83 -13.83
C GLU A 290 32.90 33.50 -13.41
N VAL A 291 32.53 32.99 -12.23
CA VAL A 291 32.99 31.69 -11.72
C VAL A 291 32.42 30.57 -12.58
N ARG A 292 31.11 30.62 -12.86
CA ARG A 292 30.41 29.67 -13.73
C ARG A 292 31.04 29.61 -15.12
N ALA A 293 31.29 30.78 -15.73
CA ALA A 293 31.96 30.88 -17.02
C ALA A 293 33.38 30.28 -17.00
N SER A 294 34.11 30.43 -15.89
CA SER A 294 35.48 29.94 -15.77
C SER A 294 35.56 28.40 -15.70
N VAL A 295 34.61 27.73 -15.05
CA VAL A 295 34.50 26.26 -15.12
C VAL A 295 34.21 25.80 -16.54
N VAL A 296 33.27 26.45 -17.23
CA VAL A 296 32.94 26.12 -18.63
C VAL A 296 34.19 26.26 -19.52
N ARG A 297 34.99 27.33 -19.35
CA ARG A 297 36.27 27.51 -20.05
C ARG A 297 37.24 26.37 -19.79
N GLY A 298 37.49 26.03 -18.52
CA GLY A 298 38.42 24.95 -18.18
C GLY A 298 37.98 23.60 -18.76
N LEU A 299 36.68 23.30 -18.65
CA LEU A 299 36.10 22.05 -19.14
C LEU A 299 36.17 21.92 -20.67
N TRP A 300 35.83 22.98 -21.42
CA TRP A 300 35.88 22.97 -22.89
C TRP A 300 37.30 23.10 -23.45
N ARG A 301 38.26 23.62 -22.69
CA ARG A 301 39.66 23.64 -23.12
C ARG A 301 40.32 22.26 -23.08
N GLY A 302 39.85 21.35 -22.20
CA GLY A 302 40.33 19.96 -22.17
C GLY A 302 39.52 19.06 -23.11
N ASP A 303 38.21 18.92 -22.88
CA ASP A 303 37.36 17.92 -23.55
C ASP A 303 36.55 18.49 -24.74
N GLY A 304 36.71 19.79 -25.04
CA GLY A 304 35.90 20.49 -26.03
C GLY A 304 36.48 20.42 -27.43
N TYR A 305 35.67 19.99 -28.38
CA TYR A 305 35.98 20.04 -29.81
C TYR A 305 35.19 21.16 -30.50
N ARG A 306 35.90 22.02 -31.22
CA ARG A 306 35.30 22.97 -32.18
C ARG A 306 35.52 22.42 -33.59
N ASN A 307 34.44 22.25 -34.35
CA ASN A 307 34.56 21.96 -35.77
C ASN A 307 34.82 23.29 -36.55
N PRO A 308 35.96 23.46 -37.24
CA PRO A 308 36.27 24.70 -37.96
C PRO A 308 35.33 24.96 -39.15
N GLU A 309 34.80 23.90 -39.77
CA GLU A 309 33.98 23.99 -40.98
C GLU A 309 32.49 24.15 -40.70
N ARG A 310 32.00 23.56 -39.59
CA ARG A 310 30.56 23.46 -39.29
C ARG A 310 30.08 24.36 -38.15
N SER A 311 30.95 25.22 -37.61
CA SER A 311 30.61 26.25 -36.61
C SER A 311 29.76 25.76 -35.43
N TYR A 312 30.16 24.66 -34.78
CA TYR A 312 29.52 24.17 -33.54
C TYR A 312 30.57 23.72 -32.52
N PHE A 313 30.19 23.74 -31.23
CA PHE A 313 31.01 23.26 -30.11
C PHE A 313 30.43 21.96 -29.56
N VAL A 314 31.28 20.98 -29.25
CA VAL A 314 30.87 19.72 -28.60
C VAL A 314 31.77 19.44 -27.41
N LEU A 315 31.17 19.12 -26.27
CA LEU A 315 31.83 18.44 -25.15
C LEU A 315 31.42 16.98 -25.15
N SER A 316 32.38 16.07 -25.03
CA SER A 316 32.10 14.63 -24.93
C SER A 316 32.46 14.12 -23.53
N THR A 317 31.55 13.41 -22.87
CA THR A 317 31.79 12.85 -21.53
C THR A 317 31.05 11.52 -21.34
N THR A 318 31.60 10.63 -20.50
CA THR A 318 30.91 9.41 -20.04
C THR A 318 30.13 9.62 -18.74
N SER A 319 30.21 10.81 -18.12
CA SER A 319 29.47 11.14 -16.90
C SER A 319 28.09 11.73 -17.25
N GLN A 320 27.04 11.07 -16.78
CA GLN A 320 25.68 11.61 -16.90
C GLN A 320 25.53 12.89 -16.06
N HIS A 321 26.11 12.94 -14.85
CA HIS A 321 26.07 14.15 -14.01
C HIS A 321 26.68 15.35 -14.75
N LEU A 322 27.89 15.18 -15.30
CA LEU A 322 28.59 16.26 -15.98
C LEU A 322 27.86 16.73 -17.23
N ALA A 323 27.24 15.82 -17.99
CA ALA A 323 26.46 16.17 -19.17
C ALA A 323 25.25 17.07 -18.84
N TYR A 324 24.45 16.66 -17.84
CA TYR A 324 23.29 17.43 -17.38
C TYR A 324 23.70 18.77 -16.76
N GLN A 325 24.67 18.75 -15.84
CA GLN A 325 25.18 19.96 -15.19
C GLN A 325 25.81 20.93 -16.20
N SER A 326 26.49 20.44 -17.24
CA SER A 326 27.03 21.30 -18.30
C SER A 326 25.91 22.00 -19.08
N GLN A 327 24.83 21.29 -19.41
CA GLN A 327 23.66 21.90 -20.07
C GLN A 327 23.01 22.96 -19.19
N GLU A 328 22.79 22.66 -17.92
CA GLU A 328 22.21 23.59 -16.94
C GLU A 328 23.08 24.83 -16.70
N LEU A 329 24.41 24.63 -16.60
CA LEU A 329 25.38 25.70 -16.42
C LEU A 329 25.41 26.63 -17.63
N LEU A 330 25.43 26.08 -18.85
CA LEU A 330 25.35 26.86 -20.09
C LEU A 330 24.03 27.64 -20.18
N ALA A 331 22.90 27.01 -19.87
CA ALA A 331 21.58 27.66 -19.84
C ALA A 331 21.56 28.85 -18.87
N SER A 332 22.20 28.71 -17.71
CA SER A 332 22.34 29.80 -16.74
C SER A 332 23.16 30.99 -17.26
N LEU A 333 24.10 30.72 -18.17
CA LEU A 333 24.93 31.73 -18.84
C LEU A 333 24.27 32.36 -20.08
N GLY A 334 23.07 31.90 -20.45
CA GLY A 334 22.34 32.35 -21.65
C GLY A 334 22.70 31.59 -22.92
N ILE A 335 23.35 30.43 -22.80
CA ILE A 335 23.80 29.59 -23.92
C ILE A 335 23.00 28.29 -23.90
N VAL A 336 22.16 28.05 -24.90
CA VAL A 336 21.42 26.78 -24.97
C VAL A 336 22.27 25.71 -25.66
N SER A 337 22.26 24.50 -25.08
CA SER A 337 22.91 23.32 -25.63
C SER A 337 21.97 22.13 -25.66
N GLY A 338 22.19 21.21 -26.59
CA GLY A 338 21.50 19.91 -26.65
C GLY A 338 22.42 18.78 -26.21
N ILE A 339 21.90 17.82 -25.45
CA ILE A 339 22.62 16.59 -25.13
C ILE A 339 22.14 15.48 -26.06
N THR A 340 23.09 14.75 -26.64
CA THR A 340 22.84 13.48 -27.33
C THR A 340 23.64 12.38 -26.65
N SER A 341 23.16 11.14 -26.69
CA SER A 341 23.90 10.02 -26.13
C SER A 341 24.03 8.88 -27.13
N ARG A 342 25.17 8.20 -27.12
CA ARG A 342 25.42 7.00 -27.93
C ARG A 342 25.98 5.89 -27.03
N THR A 343 25.51 4.67 -27.24
CA THR A 343 26.02 3.48 -26.55
C THR A 343 26.59 2.54 -27.60
N ALA A 344 27.89 2.28 -27.56
CA ALA A 344 28.54 1.29 -28.42
C ALA A 344 28.60 -0.07 -27.69
N PRO A 345 28.54 -1.22 -28.40
CA PRO A 345 28.63 -2.54 -27.79
C PRO A 345 29.86 -2.68 -26.89
N GLY A 346 29.69 -3.12 -25.65
CA GLY A 346 30.77 -3.30 -24.67
C GLY A 346 31.36 -2.01 -24.08
N LYS A 347 30.86 -0.82 -24.46
CA LYS A 347 31.32 0.48 -23.94
C LYS A 347 30.21 1.18 -23.14
N LYS A 348 30.63 2.00 -22.16
CA LYS A 348 29.72 2.85 -21.39
C LYS A 348 29.04 3.89 -22.31
N ARG A 349 27.83 4.31 -21.95
CA ARG A 349 27.07 5.37 -22.66
C ARG A 349 27.88 6.67 -22.65
N ALA A 350 28.15 7.21 -23.83
CA ALA A 350 28.82 8.50 -24.02
C ALA A 350 27.77 9.59 -24.30
N PHE A 351 27.95 10.75 -23.68
CA PHE A 351 27.13 11.93 -23.82
C PHE A 351 27.89 13.01 -24.57
N HIS A 352 27.22 13.69 -25.49
CA HIS A 352 27.74 14.81 -26.25
C HIS A 352 26.86 16.04 -26.02
N VAL A 353 27.42 17.06 -25.39
CA VAL A 353 26.78 18.36 -25.15
C VAL A 353 27.16 19.29 -26.28
N THR A 354 26.19 19.66 -27.12
CA THR A 354 26.41 20.37 -28.38
C THR A 354 25.78 21.76 -28.35
N VAL A 355 26.57 22.78 -28.67
CA VAL A 355 26.13 24.16 -28.88
C VAL A 355 26.15 24.49 -30.37
N THR A 356 25.00 24.90 -30.90
CA THR A 356 24.77 25.14 -32.34
C THR A 356 23.95 26.41 -32.57
N ALA A 357 23.88 26.86 -33.83
CA ALA A 357 23.06 27.99 -34.28
C ALA A 357 23.40 29.31 -33.56
N GLU A 358 22.39 30.08 -33.17
CA GLU A 358 22.54 31.41 -32.55
C GLU A 358 23.35 31.43 -31.23
N PHE A 359 23.51 30.28 -30.57
CA PHE A 359 24.26 30.16 -29.32
C PHE A 359 25.77 29.97 -29.50
N VAL A 360 26.24 29.78 -30.73
CA VAL A 360 27.67 29.59 -31.06
C VAL A 360 28.46 30.88 -30.83
N ALA A 361 27.91 32.04 -31.20
CA ALA A 361 28.57 33.33 -31.01
C ALA A 361 28.75 33.68 -29.51
N PRO A 362 27.72 33.59 -28.65
CA PRO A 362 27.88 33.71 -27.20
C PRO A 362 28.89 32.72 -26.61
N MET A 363 28.92 31.48 -27.10
CA MET A 363 29.90 30.48 -26.65
C MET A 363 31.33 30.83 -27.08
N ALA A 364 31.53 31.29 -28.32
CA ALA A 364 32.84 31.73 -28.80
C ALA A 364 33.35 32.94 -28.01
N ALA A 365 32.48 33.90 -27.70
CA ALA A 365 32.79 35.03 -26.84
C ALA A 365 33.20 34.56 -25.42
N LEU A 366 32.50 33.58 -24.86
CA LEU A 366 32.84 32.99 -23.56
C LEU A 366 34.22 32.30 -23.58
N MET A 367 34.58 31.66 -24.69
CA MET A 367 35.89 31.03 -24.89
C MET A 367 37.02 32.02 -25.25
N GLY A 368 36.71 33.30 -25.52
CA GLY A 368 37.68 34.28 -26.01
C GLY A 368 38.14 34.03 -27.45
N LEU A 369 37.34 33.32 -28.25
CA LEU A 369 37.66 32.97 -29.64
C LEU A 369 37.07 33.99 -30.61
N ARG A 370 37.84 34.38 -31.63
CA ARG A 370 37.32 35.16 -32.75
C ARG A 370 36.32 34.31 -33.56
N PHE A 371 35.14 34.84 -33.81
CA PHE A 371 34.07 34.19 -34.56
C PHE A 371 33.48 35.17 -35.58
N GLU A 372 33.59 34.83 -36.86
CA GLU A 372 32.94 35.55 -37.96
C GLU A 372 31.62 34.86 -38.31
N GLU A 373 30.52 35.61 -38.29
CA GLU A 373 29.17 35.09 -38.48
C GLU A 373 28.98 34.64 -39.95
N GLN A 374 28.87 33.34 -40.20
CA GLN A 374 28.52 32.83 -41.53
C GLN A 374 27.02 33.04 -41.82
N ARG A 375 26.68 33.56 -43.01
CA ARG A 375 25.32 33.99 -43.43
C ARG A 375 24.22 32.90 -43.46
N ASN A 376 24.54 31.61 -43.29
CA ASN A 376 23.55 30.54 -43.32
C ASN A 376 22.94 30.27 -41.93
N ARG A 377 21.93 31.05 -41.55
CA ARG A 377 21.15 30.86 -40.31
C ARG A 377 20.20 29.66 -40.44
N THR A 378 20.58 28.49 -39.94
CA THR A 378 19.57 27.53 -39.47
C THR A 378 19.12 28.01 -38.09
N ALA A 379 17.89 28.51 -37.97
CA ALA A 379 17.35 28.98 -36.70
C ALA A 379 17.34 27.84 -35.67
N SER A 380 17.70 28.15 -34.42
CA SER A 380 17.64 27.17 -33.34
C SER A 380 16.20 26.69 -33.13
N HIS A 381 16.04 25.39 -32.86
CA HIS A 381 14.76 24.83 -32.41
C HIS A 381 14.49 25.11 -30.92
N PHE A 382 15.47 25.63 -30.19
CA PHE A 382 15.36 25.99 -28.79
C PHE A 382 14.94 27.45 -28.61
N ILE A 383 14.16 27.74 -27.57
CA ILE A 383 13.82 29.10 -27.14
C ILE A 383 14.34 29.30 -25.72
N ILE A 384 14.79 30.50 -25.39
CA ILE A 384 15.24 30.87 -24.05
C ILE A 384 14.67 32.25 -23.71
N ASP A 385 14.26 32.44 -22.46
CA ASP A 385 13.93 33.73 -21.86
C ASP A 385 14.74 33.93 -20.57
N ASP A 386 14.34 34.90 -19.75
CA ASP A 386 15.03 35.23 -18.49
C ASP A 386 14.96 34.12 -17.43
N GLU A 387 13.93 33.27 -17.47
CA GLU A 387 13.65 32.26 -16.45
C GLU A 387 13.80 30.82 -16.94
N TYR A 388 13.50 30.55 -18.20
CA TYR A 388 13.35 29.20 -18.74
C TYR A 388 14.07 28.98 -20.07
N VAL A 389 14.41 27.71 -20.31
CA VAL A 389 14.77 27.17 -21.63
C VAL A 389 13.64 26.25 -22.07
N PHE A 390 13.19 26.44 -23.31
CA PHE A 390 12.11 25.69 -23.93
C PHE A 390 12.65 24.74 -24.99
N THR A 391 12.32 23.46 -24.85
CA THR A 391 12.76 22.39 -25.76
C THR A 391 11.56 21.76 -26.47
N PRO A 392 11.55 21.66 -27.81
CA PRO A 392 10.40 21.12 -28.53
C PRO A 392 10.33 19.59 -28.43
N ILE A 393 9.11 19.09 -28.27
CA ILE A 393 8.77 17.67 -28.22
C ILE A 393 8.94 17.04 -29.60
N ARG A 394 9.71 15.93 -29.68
CA ARG A 394 9.97 15.15 -30.90
C ARG A 394 8.97 14.02 -31.09
N SER A 395 8.66 13.30 -30.02
CA SER A 395 7.70 12.19 -30.01
C SER A 395 7.06 12.05 -28.63
N ILE A 396 5.85 11.50 -28.63
CA ILE A 396 5.10 11.11 -27.45
C ILE A 396 4.56 9.72 -27.74
N GLU A 397 4.89 8.77 -26.89
CA GLU A 397 4.39 7.40 -26.94
C GLU A 397 3.61 7.12 -25.65
N SER A 398 2.60 6.26 -25.72
CA SER A 398 1.85 5.80 -24.55
C SER A 398 1.75 4.29 -24.53
N THR A 399 1.93 3.68 -23.38
CA THR A 399 1.93 2.22 -23.21
C THR A 399 1.14 1.85 -21.95
N PRO A 400 0.19 0.90 -22.01
CA PRO A 400 -0.48 0.41 -20.82
C PRO A 400 0.50 -0.40 -19.95
N VAL A 401 0.51 -0.13 -18.65
CA VAL A 401 1.33 -0.82 -17.65
C VAL A 401 0.46 -1.33 -16.51
N TYR A 402 0.89 -2.40 -15.85
CA TYR A 402 0.17 -3.03 -14.75
C TYR A 402 1.13 -3.28 -13.59
N ASP A 403 0.71 -2.88 -12.40
CA ASP A 403 1.43 -3.10 -11.13
C ASP A 403 2.88 -2.59 -11.11
N VAL A 404 3.14 -1.47 -11.77
CA VAL A 404 4.48 -0.86 -11.81
C VAL A 404 4.67 0.03 -10.59
N MET A 405 5.77 -0.16 -9.86
CA MET A 405 6.14 0.74 -8.77
C MET A 405 6.52 2.11 -9.32
N VAL A 406 5.84 3.15 -8.85
CA VAL A 406 6.07 4.53 -9.23
C VAL A 406 6.36 5.39 -8.00
N HIS A 407 7.14 6.45 -8.24
CA HIS A 407 7.73 7.33 -7.24
C HIS A 407 7.26 8.78 -7.43
N ASN A 408 7.16 9.54 -6.36
CA ASN A 408 7.08 11.00 -6.44
C ASN A 408 7.74 11.61 -5.21
N LEU A 409 8.09 12.89 -5.29
CA LEU A 409 8.71 13.65 -4.22
C LEU A 409 7.70 14.66 -3.67
N GLU A 410 7.90 15.11 -2.43
CA GLU A 410 7.31 16.32 -1.86
C GLU A 410 8.44 17.32 -1.66
N VAL A 411 8.42 18.44 -2.37
CA VAL A 411 9.49 19.45 -2.32
C VAL A 411 9.00 20.66 -1.57
N GLU A 412 9.79 21.14 -0.62
CA GLU A 412 9.51 22.32 0.18
C GLU A 412 9.30 23.58 -0.67
N GLU A 413 8.35 24.42 -0.25
CA GLU A 413 7.95 25.70 -0.86
C GLU A 413 7.43 25.60 -2.30
N ASP A 414 8.29 25.24 -3.25
CA ASP A 414 8.06 25.38 -4.68
C ASP A 414 7.22 24.24 -5.26
N GLN A 415 7.15 23.10 -4.56
CA GLN A 415 6.31 21.95 -4.89
C GLN A 415 6.55 21.39 -6.32
N THR A 416 7.75 21.58 -6.86
CA THR A 416 8.15 21.08 -8.19
C THR A 416 9.59 20.60 -8.18
N TYR A 417 9.96 19.79 -9.16
CA TYR A 417 11.34 19.36 -9.36
C TYR A 417 11.62 19.06 -10.83
N LEU A 418 12.91 19.03 -11.20
CA LEU A 418 13.37 18.77 -12.56
C LEU A 418 13.63 17.27 -12.78
N ALA A 419 12.79 16.63 -13.61
CA ALA A 419 12.84 15.21 -13.95
C ALA A 419 13.12 15.00 -15.45
N ALA A 420 14.14 14.20 -15.80
CA ALA A 420 14.62 14.03 -17.17
C ALA A 420 14.84 15.37 -17.90
N GLY A 421 15.30 16.38 -17.16
CA GLY A 421 15.48 17.74 -17.69
C GLY A 421 14.17 18.43 -18.05
N THR A 422 13.03 18.08 -17.45
CA THR A 422 11.73 18.72 -17.65
C THR A 422 11.09 19.02 -16.31
N LEU A 423 10.45 20.18 -16.17
CA LEU A 423 9.77 20.55 -14.92
C LEU A 423 8.47 19.77 -14.72
N VAL A 424 8.37 19.12 -13.57
CA VAL A 424 7.21 18.34 -13.17
C VAL A 424 6.71 18.72 -11.77
N HIS A 425 5.43 18.49 -11.52
CA HIS A 425 4.80 18.83 -10.24
C HIS A 425 4.95 17.70 -9.21
N ASN A 426 5.05 18.06 -7.93
CA ASN A 426 5.11 17.11 -6.82
C ASN A 426 3.75 16.48 -6.48
N CYS A 427 3.75 15.45 -5.61
CA CYS A 427 2.52 14.90 -5.03
C CYS A 427 2.20 15.67 -3.74
N VAL A 428 1.07 16.37 -3.70
CA VAL A 428 0.62 17.00 -2.45
C VAL A 428 -0.31 16.03 -1.72
N LYS A 429 -0.04 15.78 -0.44
CA LYS A 429 -0.98 15.05 0.45
C LYS A 429 -2.27 15.86 0.54
N LYS A 430 -3.25 15.54 -0.31
CA LYS A 430 -4.50 16.31 -0.38
C LYS A 430 -5.34 16.21 0.88
N CYS A 431 -5.28 15.11 1.62
CA CYS A 431 -6.06 14.94 2.84
C CYS A 431 -5.15 14.40 3.95
N PRO A 432 -5.02 15.11 5.08
CA PRO A 432 -4.18 14.64 6.18
C PRO A 432 -4.74 13.36 6.83
N PHE A 433 -6.06 13.13 6.71
CA PHE A 433 -6.83 12.05 7.34
C PHE A 433 -7.19 10.88 6.39
N ASP A 434 -6.63 10.82 5.17
CA ASP A 434 -6.96 9.78 4.16
C ASP A 434 -8.47 9.64 3.89
N ALA A 435 -9.20 10.76 3.93
CA ALA A 435 -10.65 10.78 3.77
C ALA A 435 -11.12 10.78 2.31
N ILE A 436 -10.21 10.98 1.36
CA ILE A 436 -10.52 11.10 -0.07
C ILE A 436 -9.77 10.03 -0.84
N ARG A 437 -10.49 9.23 -1.63
CA ARG A 437 -9.91 8.30 -2.60
C ARG A 437 -10.47 8.54 -3.99
N ILE A 438 -9.58 8.58 -4.97
CA ILE A 438 -9.96 8.59 -6.39
C ILE A 438 -9.57 7.23 -6.96
N ILE A 439 -10.54 6.51 -7.49
CA ILE A 439 -10.39 5.12 -7.95
C ILE A 439 -10.70 5.06 -9.44
N GLY A 440 -9.76 4.50 -10.22
CA GLY A 440 -10.00 4.15 -11.62
C GLY A 440 -10.70 2.81 -11.70
N LEU A 441 -11.84 2.77 -12.38
CA LEU A 441 -12.60 1.55 -12.67
C LEU A 441 -12.67 1.32 -14.19
N PRO A 442 -12.77 0.08 -14.67
CA PRO A 442 -13.09 -0.22 -16.06
C PRO A 442 -14.34 0.54 -16.53
N GLU A 443 -14.31 1.12 -17.74
CA GLU A 443 -15.46 1.84 -18.32
C GLU A 443 -16.74 0.97 -18.41
N PRO A 444 -16.68 -0.33 -18.76
CA PRO A 444 -17.88 -1.17 -18.84
C PRO A 444 -18.70 -1.25 -17.54
N LEU A 445 -18.06 -1.10 -16.37
CA LEU A 445 -18.77 -1.13 -15.09
C LEU A 445 -19.75 0.04 -14.91
N LYS A 446 -19.63 1.10 -15.70
CA LYS A 446 -20.55 2.25 -15.62
C LYS A 446 -21.99 1.85 -15.91
N GLU A 447 -22.19 0.92 -16.85
CA GLU A 447 -23.51 0.41 -17.23
C GLU A 447 -24.06 -0.56 -16.18
N ASP A 448 -23.18 -1.25 -15.46
CA ASP A 448 -23.50 -2.23 -14.40
C ASP A 448 -23.87 -1.59 -13.05
N LEU A 449 -23.94 -0.26 -12.94
CA LEU A 449 -24.24 0.42 -11.67
C LEU A 449 -25.67 0.08 -11.20
N VAL A 450 -25.77 -0.46 -9.98
CA VAL A 450 -27.02 -0.92 -9.38
C VAL A 450 -27.56 0.08 -8.37
N HIS A 451 -26.70 0.54 -7.47
CA HIS A 451 -27.10 1.43 -6.38
C HIS A 451 -25.98 2.37 -5.97
N GLN A 452 -26.34 3.59 -5.57
CA GLN A 452 -25.43 4.60 -5.02
C GLN A 452 -26.10 5.34 -3.85
N TYR A 453 -25.46 5.39 -2.69
CA TYR A 453 -26.06 6.01 -1.49
C TYR A 453 -26.05 7.54 -1.51
N SER A 454 -24.98 8.16 -1.99
CA SER A 454 -24.85 9.62 -2.06
C SER A 454 -23.82 10.05 -3.09
N LYS A 455 -23.71 11.36 -3.34
CA LYS A 455 -22.55 11.91 -4.05
C LYS A 455 -21.26 11.49 -3.33
N ASN A 456 -20.30 10.96 -4.09
CA ASN A 456 -19.04 10.41 -3.60
C ASN A 456 -19.17 9.34 -2.49
N GLY A 457 -20.34 8.72 -2.35
CA GLY A 457 -20.60 7.63 -1.42
C GLY A 457 -20.39 6.25 -2.07
N PHE A 458 -20.68 5.21 -1.29
CA PHE A 458 -20.55 3.82 -1.72
C PHE A 458 -21.40 3.51 -2.96
N ARG A 459 -20.85 2.71 -3.89
CA ARG A 459 -21.49 2.25 -5.13
C ARG A 459 -21.45 0.73 -5.27
N LEU A 460 -22.57 0.16 -5.70
CA LEU A 460 -22.72 -1.28 -5.92
C LEU A 460 -22.90 -1.57 -7.41
N PHE A 461 -22.14 -2.54 -7.92
CA PHE A 461 -22.17 -2.96 -9.32
C PHE A 461 -22.52 -4.45 -9.44
N ARG A 462 -23.38 -4.77 -10.41
CA ARG A 462 -23.96 -6.10 -10.67
C ARG A 462 -24.79 -6.66 -9.52
N LEU A 463 -25.66 -7.62 -9.84
CA LEU A 463 -26.52 -8.33 -8.90
C LEU A 463 -26.30 -9.85 -9.04
N PRO A 464 -26.26 -10.61 -7.93
CA PRO A 464 -26.33 -12.06 -7.99
C PRO A 464 -27.77 -12.50 -8.23
N VAL A 465 -27.96 -13.71 -8.74
CA VAL A 465 -29.28 -14.30 -8.97
C VAL A 465 -29.43 -15.51 -8.06
N PRO A 466 -30.38 -15.50 -7.10
CA PRO A 466 -30.67 -16.67 -6.27
C PRO A 466 -31.24 -17.82 -7.11
N LYS A 467 -30.86 -19.06 -6.77
CA LYS A 467 -31.39 -20.28 -7.40
C LYS A 467 -32.14 -21.12 -6.37
N ALA A 468 -33.27 -21.70 -6.77
CA ALA A 468 -34.01 -22.65 -5.93
C ALA A 468 -33.27 -23.98 -5.88
N GLY A 469 -33.34 -24.67 -4.73
CA GLY A 469 -32.72 -25.99 -4.58
C GLY A 469 -31.24 -25.96 -4.18
N GLU A 470 -30.62 -24.78 -4.13
CA GLU A 470 -29.19 -24.59 -3.84
C GLU A 470 -28.98 -23.51 -2.78
N VAL A 471 -27.95 -23.67 -1.96
CA VAL A 471 -27.48 -22.58 -1.09
C VAL A 471 -26.48 -21.70 -1.86
N VAL A 472 -26.84 -20.44 -2.06
CA VAL A 472 -25.98 -19.43 -2.69
C VAL A 472 -25.22 -18.65 -1.63
N GLY A 473 -23.89 -18.81 -1.60
CA GLY A 473 -23.00 -18.07 -0.73
C GLY A 473 -22.59 -16.70 -1.30
N LEU A 474 -22.50 -15.69 -0.46
CA LEU A 474 -21.90 -14.38 -0.78
C LEU A 474 -20.63 -14.19 0.05
N LEU A 475 -19.49 -14.07 -0.63
CA LEU A 475 -18.18 -13.95 0.02
C LEU A 475 -17.46 -12.67 -0.42
N GLY A 476 -17.08 -11.84 0.55
CA GLY A 476 -16.30 -10.63 0.30
C GLY A 476 -15.96 -9.86 1.57
N PRO A 477 -15.05 -8.88 1.51
CA PRO A 477 -14.67 -8.05 2.66
C PRO A 477 -15.84 -7.28 3.27
N ASN A 478 -15.66 -6.76 4.48
CA ASN A 478 -16.64 -5.83 5.07
C ASN A 478 -16.71 -4.51 4.29
N GLY A 479 -17.87 -3.86 4.37
CA GLY A 479 -18.13 -2.58 3.67
C GLY A 479 -18.12 -2.67 2.14
N ILE A 480 -18.26 -3.87 1.56
CA ILE A 480 -18.29 -4.10 0.10
C ILE A 480 -19.71 -4.21 -0.48
N GLY A 481 -20.75 -3.99 0.32
CA GLY A 481 -22.15 -3.97 -0.13
C GLY A 481 -22.92 -5.30 -0.01
N LYS A 482 -22.44 -6.28 0.76
CA LYS A 482 -23.14 -7.57 1.01
C LYS A 482 -24.54 -7.35 1.58
N THR A 483 -24.66 -6.60 2.68
CA THR A 483 -25.96 -6.28 3.30
C THR A 483 -26.84 -5.43 2.36
N THR A 484 -26.25 -4.51 1.59
CA THR A 484 -26.97 -3.74 0.56
C THR A 484 -27.57 -4.66 -0.50
N LEU A 485 -26.84 -5.70 -0.93
CA LEU A 485 -27.35 -6.72 -1.85
C LEU A 485 -28.51 -7.50 -1.24
N LEU A 486 -28.39 -7.93 0.02
CA LEU A 486 -29.48 -8.63 0.71
C LEU A 486 -30.75 -7.77 0.78
N SER A 487 -30.64 -6.48 1.13
CA SER A 487 -31.79 -5.57 1.14
C SER A 487 -32.41 -5.35 -0.23
N ILE A 488 -31.62 -5.39 -1.31
CA ILE A 488 -32.14 -5.32 -2.68
C ILE A 488 -32.88 -6.61 -3.04
N LEU A 489 -32.26 -7.76 -2.78
CA LEU A 489 -32.80 -9.08 -3.10
C LEU A 489 -33.99 -9.47 -2.21
N SER A 490 -34.14 -8.86 -1.03
CA SER A 490 -35.30 -9.05 -0.17
C SER A 490 -36.47 -8.13 -0.51
N GLY A 491 -36.25 -7.11 -1.35
CA GLY A 491 -37.23 -6.08 -1.71
C GLY A 491 -37.31 -4.90 -0.73
N GLU A 492 -36.54 -4.89 0.37
CA GLU A 492 -36.49 -3.78 1.35
C GLU A 492 -35.90 -2.49 0.74
N LEU A 493 -34.98 -2.62 -0.22
CA LEU A 493 -34.30 -1.52 -0.88
C LEU A 493 -34.49 -1.59 -2.40
N CYS A 494 -35.17 -0.61 -2.97
CA CYS A 494 -35.24 -0.45 -4.42
C CYS A 494 -33.88 0.06 -4.97
N PRO A 495 -33.27 -0.61 -5.97
CA PRO A 495 -32.07 -0.11 -6.65
C PRO A 495 -32.33 1.26 -7.29
N ASN A 496 -31.36 2.17 -7.18
CA ASN A 496 -31.50 3.52 -7.74
C ASN A 496 -30.67 3.75 -9.02
N LEU A 497 -29.95 2.75 -9.52
CA LEU A 497 -29.19 2.82 -10.77
C LEU A 497 -28.22 4.01 -10.85
N GLY A 498 -27.78 4.55 -9.70
CA GLY A 498 -26.93 5.74 -9.61
C GLY A 498 -27.65 7.06 -9.38
N HIS A 499 -28.98 7.11 -9.44
CA HIS A 499 -29.76 8.33 -9.18
C HIS A 499 -29.98 8.59 -7.68
N TYR A 500 -28.90 8.77 -6.93
CA TYR A 500 -28.89 8.93 -5.46
C TYR A 500 -29.70 10.11 -4.89
N ARG A 501 -30.13 11.07 -5.73
CA ARG A 501 -30.97 12.21 -5.30
C ARG A 501 -32.47 11.89 -5.29
N ARG A 502 -32.90 10.78 -5.88
CA ARG A 502 -34.31 10.41 -5.95
C ARG A 502 -34.76 9.81 -4.62
N THR A 503 -35.94 10.21 -4.16
CA THR A 503 -36.50 9.77 -2.87
C THR A 503 -37.60 8.70 -2.99
N ARG A 504 -38.14 8.45 -4.19
CA ARG A 504 -39.20 7.46 -4.44
C ARG A 504 -38.66 6.21 -5.15
N PRO A 505 -39.13 4.99 -4.82
CA PRO A 505 -38.83 3.75 -5.56
C PRO A 505 -39.35 3.80 -7.01
N TYR A 506 -38.62 3.19 -7.96
CA TYR A 506 -39.02 3.10 -9.37
C TYR A 506 -38.69 1.74 -9.98
N TRP A 507 -39.35 0.71 -9.46
CA TRP A 507 -39.18 -0.66 -9.93
C TRP A 507 -39.33 -0.84 -11.45
N ASN A 508 -40.19 -0.06 -12.11
CA ASN A 508 -40.38 -0.14 -13.57
C ASN A 508 -39.08 0.11 -14.37
N GLU A 509 -38.29 1.12 -14.02
CA GLU A 509 -37.02 1.39 -14.73
C GLU A 509 -35.97 0.32 -14.39
N VAL A 510 -35.99 -0.19 -13.15
CA VAL A 510 -35.12 -1.30 -12.73
C VAL A 510 -35.43 -2.57 -13.51
N LEU A 511 -36.71 -2.93 -13.63
CA LEU A 511 -37.15 -4.10 -14.38
C LEU A 511 -36.82 -3.97 -15.87
N GLU A 512 -37.03 -2.79 -16.47
CA GLU A 512 -36.67 -2.58 -17.88
C GLU A 512 -35.15 -2.69 -18.11
N LYS A 513 -34.32 -2.21 -17.17
CA LYS A 513 -32.85 -2.37 -17.26
C LYS A 513 -32.42 -3.84 -17.31
N TYR A 514 -33.06 -4.70 -16.50
CA TYR A 514 -32.70 -6.11 -16.41
C TYR A 514 -33.44 -7.02 -17.40
N LYS A 515 -34.29 -6.46 -18.25
CA LYS A 515 -35.14 -7.23 -19.18
C LYS A 515 -34.32 -8.22 -20.01
N GLY A 516 -34.81 -9.46 -20.08
CA GLY A 516 -34.12 -10.56 -20.76
C GLY A 516 -32.97 -11.20 -19.96
N THR A 517 -32.83 -10.90 -18.67
CA THR A 517 -31.88 -11.55 -17.75
C THR A 517 -32.61 -12.33 -16.65
N GLU A 518 -31.96 -13.33 -16.05
CA GLU A 518 -32.54 -14.07 -14.90
C GLU A 518 -32.84 -13.15 -13.70
N ALA A 519 -32.08 -12.06 -13.54
CA ALA A 519 -32.34 -11.07 -12.50
C ALA A 519 -33.70 -10.36 -12.68
N HIS A 520 -34.17 -10.19 -13.92
CA HIS A 520 -35.49 -9.61 -14.18
C HIS A 520 -36.61 -10.52 -13.68
N GLU A 521 -36.56 -11.81 -13.99
CA GLU A 521 -37.57 -12.78 -13.54
C GLU A 521 -37.66 -12.84 -12.01
N TYR A 522 -36.51 -12.79 -11.33
CA TYR A 522 -36.47 -12.78 -9.87
C TYR A 522 -37.02 -11.47 -9.28
N LEU A 523 -36.57 -10.32 -9.79
CA LEU A 523 -37.02 -9.01 -9.29
C LEU A 523 -38.50 -8.76 -9.59
N GLU A 524 -39.02 -9.23 -10.73
CA GLU A 524 -40.43 -9.11 -11.09
C GLU A 524 -41.31 -9.82 -10.05
N LYS A 525 -40.95 -11.05 -9.67
CA LYS A 525 -41.67 -11.83 -8.63
C LYS A 525 -41.65 -11.18 -7.25
N ILE A 526 -40.59 -10.46 -6.91
CA ILE A 526 -40.53 -9.66 -5.67
C ILE A 526 -41.49 -8.47 -5.75
N VAL A 527 -41.46 -7.75 -6.87
CA VAL A 527 -42.27 -6.54 -7.07
C VAL A 527 -43.76 -6.88 -7.15
N SER A 528 -44.12 -7.97 -7.82
CA SER A 528 -45.50 -8.49 -7.88
C SER A 528 -45.96 -9.13 -6.57
N LYS A 529 -45.05 -9.32 -5.59
CA LYS A 529 -45.28 -10.01 -4.31
C LYS A 529 -45.71 -11.48 -4.47
N GLU A 530 -45.33 -12.12 -5.57
CA GLU A 530 -45.50 -13.57 -5.76
C GLU A 530 -44.58 -14.38 -4.84
N ILE A 531 -43.43 -13.81 -4.46
CA ILE A 531 -42.44 -14.44 -3.59
C ILE A 531 -42.42 -13.73 -2.24
N ARG A 532 -42.53 -14.50 -1.15
CA ARG A 532 -42.33 -14.00 0.22
C ARG A 532 -40.87 -14.17 0.65
N THR A 533 -40.33 -13.17 1.33
CA THR A 533 -38.94 -13.15 1.79
C THR A 533 -38.84 -13.17 3.32
N ALA A 534 -37.84 -13.87 3.84
CA ALA A 534 -37.48 -13.87 5.24
C ALA A 534 -35.99 -13.56 5.40
N LEU A 535 -35.66 -12.50 6.16
CA LEU A 535 -34.29 -12.03 6.37
C LEU A 535 -33.92 -12.17 7.85
N LYS A 536 -32.86 -12.94 8.12
CA LYS A 536 -32.14 -12.88 9.41
C LYS A 536 -31.19 -11.67 9.36
N PRO A 537 -31.35 -10.66 10.25
CA PRO A 537 -30.49 -9.48 10.24
C PRO A 537 -29.09 -9.78 10.79
N GLN A 538 -28.08 -9.04 10.33
CA GLN A 538 -26.69 -9.16 10.80
C GLN A 538 -26.56 -8.93 12.31
N TYR A 539 -27.09 -7.82 12.81
CA TYR A 539 -26.97 -7.40 14.22
C TYR A 539 -28.11 -7.95 15.09
N VAL A 540 -27.87 -9.10 15.73
CA VAL A 540 -28.85 -9.71 16.64
C VAL A 540 -29.01 -8.98 17.98
N ASP A 541 -28.05 -8.14 18.34
CA ASP A 541 -28.12 -7.29 19.55
C ASP A 541 -29.24 -6.24 19.50
N LYS A 542 -29.83 -6.03 18.31
CA LYS A 542 -31.03 -5.19 18.13
C LYS A 542 -32.33 -5.94 18.39
N LEU A 543 -32.31 -7.28 18.40
CA LEU A 543 -33.49 -8.11 18.60
C LEU A 543 -34.25 -7.78 19.90
N PRO A 544 -33.59 -7.59 21.06
CA PRO A 544 -34.29 -7.19 22.30
C PRO A 544 -34.97 -5.82 22.24
N LYS A 545 -34.56 -4.95 21.31
CA LYS A 545 -35.18 -3.63 21.13
C LYS A 545 -36.46 -3.68 20.31
N VAL A 546 -36.61 -4.70 19.46
CA VAL A 546 -37.74 -4.84 18.53
C VAL A 546 -38.75 -5.90 18.96
N ALA A 547 -38.34 -6.87 19.79
CA ALA A 547 -39.20 -7.92 20.33
C ALA A 547 -39.13 -7.92 21.86
N LYS A 548 -40.30 -8.05 22.51
CA LYS A 548 -40.46 -8.15 23.97
C LYS A 548 -41.11 -9.48 24.33
N GLY A 549 -40.85 -9.96 25.54
CA GLY A 549 -41.41 -11.20 26.07
C GLY A 549 -40.41 -12.35 26.06
N THR A 550 -40.92 -13.57 26.20
CA THR A 550 -40.07 -14.76 26.21
C THR A 550 -39.72 -15.21 24.79
N VAL A 551 -38.63 -15.97 24.67
CA VAL A 551 -38.24 -16.60 23.40
C VAL A 551 -39.36 -17.48 22.84
N GLY A 552 -39.99 -18.28 23.68
CA GLY A 552 -41.08 -19.18 23.29
C GLY A 552 -42.28 -18.42 22.75
N ASP A 553 -42.66 -17.30 23.35
CA ASP A 553 -43.78 -16.47 22.86
C ASP A 553 -43.47 -15.86 21.50
N LEU A 554 -42.23 -15.38 21.30
CA LEU A 554 -41.78 -14.86 20.01
C LEU A 554 -41.83 -15.94 18.93
N LEU A 555 -41.26 -17.11 19.22
CA LEU A 555 -41.16 -18.19 18.24
C LEU A 555 -42.53 -18.78 17.91
N LYS A 556 -43.42 -18.98 18.89
CA LYS A 556 -44.81 -19.40 18.65
C LYS A 556 -45.59 -18.43 17.78
N LYS A 557 -45.32 -17.12 17.93
CA LYS A 557 -46.01 -16.08 17.15
C LYS A 557 -45.61 -16.08 15.67
N VAL A 558 -44.40 -16.54 15.35
CA VAL A 558 -43.88 -16.57 13.98
C VAL A 558 -43.88 -17.97 13.38
N ASP A 559 -44.35 -18.98 14.12
CA ASP A 559 -44.45 -20.36 13.66
C ASP A 559 -45.68 -20.54 12.76
N ASP A 560 -45.49 -20.21 11.48
CA ASP A 560 -46.52 -20.40 10.45
C ASP A 560 -46.59 -21.87 9.99
N GLN A 561 -45.57 -22.69 10.31
CA GLN A 561 -45.35 -24.02 9.74
C GLN A 561 -45.53 -25.17 10.75
N GLY A 562 -45.73 -24.88 12.04
CA GLY A 562 -45.83 -25.89 13.11
C GLY A 562 -44.52 -26.61 13.39
N ARG A 563 -43.38 -25.95 13.17
CA ARG A 563 -42.03 -26.56 13.26
C ARG A 563 -41.24 -26.14 14.49
N LEU A 564 -41.89 -25.48 15.45
CA LEU A 564 -41.24 -24.96 16.65
C LEU A 564 -40.45 -26.03 17.42
N ASP A 565 -41.06 -27.18 17.71
CA ASP A 565 -40.43 -28.20 18.54
C ASP A 565 -39.20 -28.82 17.85
N GLU A 566 -39.31 -29.10 16.54
CA GLU A 566 -38.21 -29.61 15.72
C GLU A 566 -37.01 -28.64 15.70
N LEU A 567 -37.27 -27.36 15.39
CA LEU A 567 -36.22 -26.35 15.29
C LEU A 567 -35.65 -25.96 16.65
N SER A 568 -36.47 -25.94 17.70
CA SER A 568 -36.01 -25.63 19.06
C SER A 568 -35.02 -26.68 19.54
N SER A 569 -35.31 -27.96 19.31
CA SER A 569 -34.40 -29.05 19.67
C SER A 569 -33.09 -28.98 18.89
N ARG A 570 -33.16 -28.84 17.56
CA ARG A 570 -31.95 -28.80 16.71
C ARG A 570 -31.08 -27.57 16.96
N LEU A 571 -31.67 -26.44 17.31
CA LEU A 571 -30.93 -25.21 17.61
C LEU A 571 -30.61 -25.07 19.11
N TYR A 572 -30.82 -26.12 19.92
CA TYR A 572 -30.59 -26.15 21.37
C TYR A 572 -31.25 -24.98 22.11
N LEU A 573 -32.49 -24.66 21.73
CA LEU A 573 -33.28 -23.56 22.29
C LEU A 573 -34.18 -23.98 23.45
N ASP A 574 -34.36 -25.28 23.70
CA ASP A 574 -35.31 -25.80 24.69
C ASP A 574 -35.12 -25.18 26.09
N SER A 575 -33.87 -25.02 26.53
CA SER A 575 -33.53 -24.42 27.83
C SER A 575 -33.72 -22.91 27.90
N VAL A 576 -33.88 -22.22 26.75
CA VAL A 576 -34.01 -20.76 26.68
C VAL A 576 -35.41 -20.29 26.27
N LEU A 577 -36.32 -21.21 25.89
CA LEU A 577 -37.69 -20.86 25.50
C LEU A 577 -38.42 -20.02 26.56
N HIS A 578 -38.16 -20.28 27.84
CA HIS A 578 -38.80 -19.56 28.95
C HIS A 578 -38.10 -18.26 29.35
N ARG A 579 -36.90 -17.99 28.81
CA ARG A 579 -36.10 -16.81 29.18
C ARG A 579 -36.57 -15.58 28.42
N ASP A 580 -36.39 -14.42 29.06
CA ASP A 580 -36.60 -13.12 28.44
C ASP A 580 -35.51 -12.83 27.40
N ILE A 581 -35.92 -12.34 26.23
CA ILE A 581 -35.03 -12.00 25.10
C ILE A 581 -33.94 -11.00 25.52
N ALA A 582 -34.23 -10.09 26.46
CA ALA A 582 -33.27 -9.09 26.93
C ALA A 582 -32.09 -9.66 27.73
N HIS A 583 -32.22 -10.88 28.26
CA HIS A 583 -31.20 -11.54 29.08
C HIS A 583 -30.46 -12.67 28.36
N LEU A 584 -30.64 -12.78 27.04
CA LEU A 584 -29.96 -13.78 26.24
C LEU A 584 -28.53 -13.35 25.91
N SER A 585 -27.63 -14.32 25.87
CA SER A 585 -26.29 -14.17 25.30
C SER A 585 -26.34 -13.98 23.78
N GLY A 586 -25.27 -13.46 23.18
CA GLY A 586 -25.18 -13.28 21.72
C GLY A 586 -25.42 -14.57 20.93
N GLY A 587 -24.92 -15.72 21.41
CA GLY A 587 -25.15 -17.01 20.76
C GLY A 587 -26.59 -17.52 20.92
N GLU A 588 -27.26 -17.24 22.04
CA GLU A 588 -28.69 -17.54 22.22
C GLU A 588 -29.57 -16.63 21.35
N LEU A 589 -29.26 -15.34 21.27
CA LEU A 589 -29.91 -14.37 20.38
C LEU A 589 -29.77 -14.78 18.91
N GLN A 590 -28.58 -15.22 18.52
CA GLN A 590 -28.29 -15.67 17.16
C GLN A 590 -29.16 -16.89 16.79
N ARG A 591 -29.17 -17.93 17.64
CA ARG A 591 -29.98 -19.14 17.41
C ARG A 591 -31.48 -18.83 17.39
N THR A 592 -31.92 -17.92 18.27
CA THR A 592 -33.32 -17.44 18.30
C THR A 592 -33.69 -16.70 17.02
N ALA A 593 -32.82 -15.82 16.50
CA ALA A 593 -33.03 -15.10 15.25
C ALA A 593 -33.08 -16.04 14.04
N ILE A 594 -32.23 -17.07 14.00
CA ILE A 594 -32.25 -18.09 12.96
C ILE A 594 -33.57 -18.88 13.01
N ALA A 595 -33.97 -19.36 14.20
CA ALA A 595 -35.24 -20.06 14.38
C ALA A 595 -36.43 -19.20 13.94
N ALA A 596 -36.50 -17.95 14.40
CA ALA A 596 -37.59 -17.03 14.05
C ALA A 596 -37.67 -16.73 12.55
N THR A 597 -36.53 -16.72 11.83
CA THR A 597 -36.50 -16.57 10.38
C THR A 597 -36.98 -17.84 9.67
N MET A 598 -36.60 -19.02 10.16
CA MET A 598 -36.93 -20.31 9.55
C MET A 598 -38.35 -20.79 9.82
N LEU A 599 -38.99 -20.29 10.87
CA LEU A 599 -40.39 -20.59 11.22
C LEU A 599 -41.41 -19.86 10.34
N LYS A 600 -41.00 -18.75 9.71
CA LYS A 600 -41.84 -17.98 8.78
C LYS A 600 -42.05 -18.75 7.49
N ASP A 601 -43.27 -18.74 6.97
CA ASP A 601 -43.53 -19.31 5.65
C ASP A 601 -43.10 -18.35 4.52
N ALA A 602 -41.85 -18.50 4.09
CA ALA A 602 -41.25 -17.75 2.98
C ALA A 602 -40.77 -18.67 1.85
N ASP A 603 -40.56 -18.05 0.68
CA ASP A 603 -40.03 -18.68 -0.53
C ASP A 603 -38.53 -18.46 -0.66
N VAL A 604 -38.05 -17.29 -0.19
CA VAL A 604 -36.63 -16.93 -0.17
C VAL A 604 -36.18 -16.60 1.25
N TYR A 605 -35.11 -17.25 1.69
CA TYR A 605 -34.48 -17.04 2.99
C TYR A 605 -33.09 -16.44 2.83
N PHE A 606 -32.86 -15.36 3.57
CA PHE A 606 -31.58 -14.66 3.62
C PHE A 606 -30.98 -14.78 5.01
N PHE A 607 -29.75 -15.26 5.09
CA PHE A 607 -28.99 -15.36 6.33
C PHE A 607 -27.75 -14.47 6.27
N ASP A 608 -27.77 -13.33 6.96
CA ASP A 608 -26.60 -12.47 7.10
C ASP A 608 -25.77 -12.89 8.33
N GLU A 609 -24.62 -13.52 8.07
CA GLU A 609 -23.68 -14.06 9.06
C GLU A 609 -24.33 -14.95 10.14
N PRO A 610 -24.92 -16.11 9.78
CA PRO A 610 -25.56 -17.02 10.72
C PRO A 610 -24.58 -17.70 11.70
N SER A 611 -23.29 -17.82 11.39
CA SER A 611 -22.29 -18.48 12.24
C SER A 611 -21.73 -17.60 13.39
N SER A 612 -22.00 -16.29 13.37
CA SER A 612 -21.45 -15.34 14.35
C SER A 612 -21.87 -15.67 15.78
N TYR A 613 -20.94 -15.52 16.74
CA TYR A 613 -21.08 -15.86 18.18
C TYR A 613 -21.29 -17.33 18.53
N LEU A 614 -21.38 -18.21 17.54
CA LEU A 614 -21.56 -19.64 17.75
C LEU A 614 -20.22 -20.34 17.87
N ASP A 615 -20.17 -21.37 18.71
CA ASP A 615 -19.06 -22.34 18.69
C ASP A 615 -19.18 -23.29 17.48
N ILE A 616 -18.14 -24.09 17.23
CA ILE A 616 -18.09 -24.96 16.05
C ILE A 616 -19.28 -25.94 15.97
N TYR A 617 -19.77 -26.44 17.11
CA TYR A 617 -20.85 -27.43 17.16
C TYR A 617 -22.16 -26.77 16.72
N GLN A 618 -22.45 -25.61 17.29
CA GLN A 618 -23.61 -24.81 16.95
C GLN A 618 -23.55 -24.31 15.51
N ARG A 619 -22.38 -23.88 15.00
CA ARG A 619 -22.20 -23.45 13.60
C ARG A 619 -22.56 -24.53 12.62
N LEU A 620 -22.10 -25.76 12.86
CA LEU A 620 -22.35 -26.89 11.96
C LEU A 620 -23.80 -27.34 12.03
N GLU A 621 -24.43 -27.34 13.20
CA GLU A 621 -25.84 -27.68 13.29
C GLU A 621 -26.72 -26.64 12.58
N VAL A 622 -26.43 -25.34 12.75
CA VAL A 622 -27.07 -24.27 11.98
C VAL A 622 -26.90 -24.48 10.48
N ALA A 623 -25.69 -24.84 10.02
CA ALA A 623 -25.44 -25.11 8.61
C ALA A 623 -26.26 -26.30 8.09
N LYS A 624 -26.39 -27.39 8.86
CA LYS A 624 -27.23 -28.56 8.49
C LYS A 624 -28.71 -28.19 8.40
N VAL A 625 -29.20 -27.37 9.34
CA VAL A 625 -30.59 -26.91 9.37
C VAL A 625 -30.89 -26.03 8.15
N ILE A 626 -29.99 -25.10 7.80
CA ILE A 626 -30.10 -24.26 6.59
C ILE A 626 -30.05 -25.08 5.29
N GLN A 627 -29.18 -26.11 5.20
CA GLN A 627 -29.13 -27.01 4.05
C GLN A 627 -30.41 -27.85 3.87
N THR A 628 -31.09 -28.17 4.97
CA THR A 628 -32.37 -28.88 4.88
C THR A 628 -33.42 -27.98 4.23
N LEU A 629 -33.39 -26.69 4.54
CA LEU A 629 -34.30 -25.68 3.99
C LEU A 629 -34.07 -25.44 2.49
N SER A 630 -32.82 -25.48 2.01
CA SER A 630 -32.49 -25.17 0.62
C SER A 630 -32.99 -26.19 -0.39
N LYS A 631 -33.39 -27.39 0.02
CA LYS A 631 -33.92 -28.43 -0.88
C LYS A 631 -35.17 -27.99 -1.64
N GLU A 632 -35.98 -27.12 -1.04
CA GLU A 632 -37.28 -26.70 -1.59
C GLU A 632 -37.39 -25.19 -1.77
N LYS A 633 -36.46 -24.41 -1.22
CA LYS A 633 -36.54 -22.95 -1.10
C LYS A 633 -35.30 -22.26 -1.67
N TYR A 634 -35.40 -20.97 -1.96
CA TYR A 634 -34.23 -20.16 -2.31
C TYR A 634 -33.49 -19.76 -1.04
N VAL A 635 -32.19 -20.04 -0.96
CA VAL A 635 -31.40 -19.72 0.23
C VAL A 635 -30.15 -18.95 -0.16
N VAL A 636 -29.98 -17.75 0.41
CA VAL A 636 -28.79 -16.92 0.22
C VAL A 636 -28.14 -16.69 1.58
N VAL A 637 -26.83 -16.95 1.66
CA VAL A 637 -26.07 -16.86 2.91
C VAL A 637 -24.86 -15.96 2.72
N VAL A 638 -24.67 -15.00 3.62
CA VAL A 638 -23.42 -14.25 3.78
C VAL A 638 -22.64 -14.91 4.92
N GLU A 639 -21.42 -15.36 4.64
CA GLU A 639 -20.55 -15.97 5.64
C GLU A 639 -19.10 -15.50 5.53
N HIS A 640 -18.46 -15.42 6.69
CA HIS A 640 -17.06 -15.07 6.83
C HIS A 640 -16.19 -16.26 7.27
N ASP A 641 -16.80 -17.28 7.86
CA ASP A 641 -16.13 -18.53 8.14
C ASP A 641 -16.07 -19.37 6.86
N LEU A 642 -14.87 -19.47 6.28
CA LEU A 642 -14.65 -20.18 5.02
C LEU A 642 -14.88 -21.69 5.14
N ALA A 643 -14.68 -22.27 6.33
CA ALA A 643 -14.94 -23.69 6.55
C ALA A 643 -16.45 -23.96 6.59
N VAL A 644 -17.19 -23.14 7.34
CA VAL A 644 -18.66 -23.23 7.38
C VAL A 644 -19.26 -22.95 6.00
N LEU A 645 -18.73 -21.97 5.26
CA LEU A 645 -19.18 -21.68 3.89
C LEU A 645 -18.94 -22.84 2.92
N ASP A 646 -17.78 -23.53 2.99
CA ASP A 646 -17.49 -24.72 2.15
C ASP A 646 -18.41 -25.89 2.50
N PHE A 647 -18.80 -26.02 3.76
CA PHE A 647 -19.77 -27.01 4.19
C PHE A 647 -21.18 -26.68 3.70
N LEU A 648 -21.61 -25.42 3.88
CA LEU A 648 -22.98 -24.95 3.74
C LEU A 648 -23.40 -24.70 2.29
N ALA A 649 -22.58 -24.01 1.51
CA ALA A 649 -22.96 -23.50 0.19
C ALA A 649 -22.77 -24.54 -0.94
N ASP A 650 -23.52 -24.35 -2.02
CA ASP A 650 -23.38 -25.12 -3.28
C ASP A 650 -22.73 -24.29 -4.39
N SER A 651 -23.00 -22.99 -4.40
CA SER A 651 -22.33 -22.01 -5.24
C SER A 651 -21.96 -20.76 -4.43
N VAL A 652 -20.98 -19.98 -4.90
CA VAL A 652 -20.55 -18.75 -4.24
C VAL A 652 -20.35 -17.62 -5.25
N TYR A 653 -20.84 -16.44 -4.90
CA TYR A 653 -20.49 -15.18 -5.55
C TYR A 653 -19.39 -14.48 -4.77
N LEU A 654 -18.33 -14.08 -5.46
CA LEU A 654 -17.25 -13.30 -4.88
C LEU A 654 -17.54 -11.81 -5.07
N LEU A 655 -17.37 -11.03 -4.00
CA LEU A 655 -17.47 -9.58 -4.03
C LEU A 655 -16.08 -8.98 -3.83
N TYR A 656 -15.70 -8.11 -4.75
CA TYR A 656 -14.43 -7.41 -4.72
C TYR A 656 -14.63 -5.90 -4.89
N GLY A 657 -13.61 -5.12 -4.54
CA GLY A 657 -13.59 -3.67 -4.67
C GLY A 657 -12.89 -3.02 -3.49
N SER A 658 -13.29 -1.81 -3.14
CA SER A 658 -12.71 -1.05 -2.03
C SER A 658 -13.76 -0.82 -0.95
N GLU A 659 -13.43 -1.21 0.28
CA GLU A 659 -14.25 -1.00 1.49
C GLU A 659 -14.75 0.45 1.57
N GLY A 660 -16.07 0.62 1.75
CA GLY A 660 -16.75 1.91 1.86
C GLY A 660 -16.79 2.75 0.58
N ALA A 661 -16.14 2.29 -0.50
CA ALA A 661 -16.04 3.00 -1.76
C ALA A 661 -16.90 2.38 -2.87
N TYR A 662 -16.65 1.11 -3.20
CA TYR A 662 -17.46 0.39 -4.17
C TYR A 662 -17.32 -1.12 -4.01
N GLY A 663 -18.35 -1.85 -4.41
CA GLY A 663 -18.35 -3.30 -4.51
C GLY A 663 -18.87 -3.78 -5.86
N VAL A 664 -18.25 -4.82 -6.40
CA VAL A 664 -18.66 -5.49 -7.64
C VAL A 664 -18.90 -6.95 -7.35
N VAL A 665 -20.02 -7.48 -7.86
CA VAL A 665 -20.36 -8.90 -7.80
C VAL A 665 -19.72 -9.61 -9.00
N ALA A 666 -18.80 -10.54 -8.74
CA ALA A 666 -18.20 -11.40 -9.75
C ALA A 666 -19.16 -12.51 -10.19
N GLN A 667 -18.83 -13.20 -11.27
CA GLN A 667 -19.61 -14.35 -11.73
C GLN A 667 -19.66 -15.51 -10.70
N PRO A 668 -20.77 -16.27 -10.65
CA PRO A 668 -20.91 -17.38 -9.70
C PRO A 668 -19.92 -18.49 -9.97
N ARG A 669 -19.47 -19.17 -8.90
CA ARG A 669 -18.53 -20.29 -8.99
C ARG A 669 -18.96 -21.42 -8.08
N ALA A 670 -18.49 -22.63 -8.41
CA ALA A 670 -18.51 -23.74 -7.45
C ALA A 670 -17.69 -23.34 -6.20
N VAL A 671 -18.17 -23.73 -5.01
CA VAL A 671 -17.62 -23.24 -3.73
C VAL A 671 -16.13 -23.48 -3.57
N ARG A 672 -15.64 -24.68 -3.91
CA ARG A 672 -14.19 -24.99 -3.87
C ARG A 672 -13.38 -23.97 -4.68
N THR A 673 -13.75 -23.76 -5.94
CA THR A 673 -13.06 -22.83 -6.85
C THR A 673 -13.19 -21.39 -6.37
N GLY A 674 -14.37 -20.99 -5.91
CA GLY A 674 -14.61 -19.64 -5.40
C GLY A 674 -13.76 -19.33 -4.16
N ILE A 675 -13.69 -20.23 -3.19
CA ILE A 675 -12.85 -20.06 -2.00
C ILE A 675 -11.37 -20.03 -2.38
N ASN A 676 -10.91 -20.90 -3.29
CA ASN A 676 -9.51 -20.92 -3.71
C ASN A 676 -9.12 -19.62 -4.44
N VAL A 677 -9.98 -19.11 -5.32
CA VAL A 677 -9.81 -17.79 -5.97
C VAL A 677 -9.82 -16.67 -4.92
N TYR A 678 -10.71 -16.76 -3.93
CA TYR A 678 -10.76 -15.80 -2.83
C TYR A 678 -9.45 -15.76 -2.05
N LEU A 679 -8.89 -16.92 -1.71
CA LEU A 679 -7.62 -17.05 -0.98
C LEU A 679 -6.41 -16.61 -1.84
N GLY A 680 -6.42 -16.91 -3.15
CA GLY A 680 -5.41 -16.43 -4.10
C GLY A 680 -5.46 -14.92 -4.36
N GLY A 681 -6.58 -14.25 -4.10
CA GLY A 681 -6.67 -12.79 -4.21
C GLY A 681 -6.69 -12.24 -5.64
N PHE A 682 -6.88 -13.11 -6.64
CA PHE A 682 -6.85 -12.76 -8.06
C PHE A 682 -7.98 -13.45 -8.84
N LEU A 683 -8.86 -12.64 -9.44
CA LEU A 683 -9.91 -13.06 -10.37
C LEU A 683 -9.35 -13.06 -11.79
N LYS A 684 -9.03 -14.24 -12.33
CA LYS A 684 -8.37 -14.40 -13.63
C LYS A 684 -9.22 -13.89 -14.80
N GLU A 685 -10.50 -14.22 -14.81
CA GLU A 685 -11.44 -13.94 -15.91
C GLU A 685 -11.78 -12.45 -16.02
N GLU A 686 -11.81 -11.76 -14.88
CA GLU A 686 -12.04 -10.32 -14.81
C GLU A 686 -10.71 -9.54 -14.83
N ASN A 687 -9.58 -10.25 -14.78
CA ASN A 687 -8.22 -9.72 -14.65
C ASN A 687 -8.07 -8.71 -13.50
N ILE A 688 -8.61 -9.06 -12.33
CA ILE A 688 -8.65 -8.18 -11.15
C ILE A 688 -7.93 -8.83 -9.98
N ARG A 689 -6.85 -8.19 -9.52
CA ARG A 689 -6.21 -8.49 -8.24
C ARG A 689 -6.84 -7.63 -7.17
N PHE A 690 -7.54 -8.25 -6.23
CA PHE A 690 -8.17 -7.56 -5.09
C PHE A 690 -7.40 -7.80 -3.77
N ARG A 691 -6.34 -8.61 -3.80
CA ARG A 691 -5.38 -8.76 -2.69
C ARG A 691 -3.94 -8.85 -3.21
N ASP A 692 -3.02 -8.13 -2.56
CA ASP A 692 -1.61 -8.08 -2.96
C ASP A 692 -0.86 -9.40 -2.73
N ARG A 693 -1.25 -10.14 -1.68
CA ARG A 693 -0.62 -11.39 -1.27
C ARG A 693 -1.63 -12.51 -1.17
N GLU A 694 -1.24 -13.68 -1.63
CA GLU A 694 -2.04 -14.90 -1.52
C GLU A 694 -2.09 -15.38 -0.07
N VAL A 695 -3.20 -16.02 0.29
CA VAL A 695 -3.33 -16.76 1.55
C VAL A 695 -2.91 -18.21 1.30
N THR A 696 -1.80 -18.60 1.93
CA THR A 696 -1.17 -19.92 1.80
C THR A 696 -1.30 -20.67 3.11
N PHE A 697 -1.58 -21.97 3.00
CA PHE A 697 -1.57 -22.90 4.12
C PHE A 697 -0.36 -23.82 3.94
N GLU A 698 0.51 -23.86 4.94
CA GLU A 698 1.73 -24.67 4.86
C GLU A 698 1.48 -26.04 5.48
N SER A 699 1.74 -27.11 4.71
CA SER A 699 1.83 -28.46 5.26
C SER A 699 3.13 -28.60 6.04
N ARG A 700 3.15 -28.12 7.27
CA ARG A 700 4.36 -28.19 8.08
C ARG A 700 4.53 -29.63 8.59
N PRO A 701 5.65 -30.31 8.29
CA PRO A 701 6.00 -31.50 9.07
C PRO A 701 6.11 -31.07 10.54
N PRO A 702 5.67 -31.91 11.50
CA PRO A 702 5.91 -31.62 12.91
C PRO A 702 7.40 -31.31 13.07
N ARG A 703 7.74 -30.18 13.72
CA ARG A 703 9.13 -29.80 13.98
C ARG A 703 9.76 -30.92 14.81
N LYS A 704 10.30 -31.94 14.15
CA LYS A 704 11.06 -33.02 14.78
C LYS A 704 12.25 -32.34 15.43
N ASP A 705 12.39 -32.56 16.74
CA ASP A 705 13.47 -32.04 17.59
C ASP A 705 13.39 -30.58 18.07
N TRP A 706 12.20 -30.04 18.34
CA TRP A 706 12.12 -28.82 19.17
C TRP A 706 12.35 -29.15 20.65
N ARG A 707 13.62 -29.12 21.09
CA ARG A 707 14.00 -29.08 22.52
C ARG A 707 13.88 -27.64 23.06
N ALA A 708 12.68 -27.08 23.08
CA ALA A 708 12.45 -25.79 23.73
C ALA A 708 12.39 -25.96 25.24
N GLU A 709 12.97 -25.01 25.97
CA GLU A 709 12.77 -24.90 27.41
C GLU A 709 11.27 -24.74 27.73
N THR A 710 10.83 -25.39 28.81
CA THR A 710 9.49 -25.23 29.34
C THR A 710 9.35 -23.83 29.98
N LEU A 711 8.32 -23.09 29.57
CA LEU A 711 7.98 -21.79 30.14
C LEU A 711 7.02 -21.93 31.33
N VAL A 712 6.00 -22.77 31.14
CA VAL A 712 4.94 -23.04 32.13
C VAL A 712 4.80 -24.54 32.29
N THR A 713 4.79 -25.02 33.53
CA THR A 713 4.33 -26.37 33.87
C THR A 713 3.12 -26.23 34.77
N PHE A 714 2.09 -27.03 34.52
CA PHE A 714 0.90 -27.04 35.35
C PHE A 714 0.52 -28.47 35.69
N ASP A 715 0.26 -28.71 36.97
CA ASP A 715 -0.32 -29.97 37.43
C ASP A 715 -1.78 -30.07 36.99
N ARG A 716 -2.46 -31.14 37.39
CA ARG A 716 -3.92 -31.21 37.23
C ARG A 716 -4.57 -30.04 37.99
N LEU A 717 -5.21 -29.14 37.25
CA LEU A 717 -5.88 -27.96 37.79
C LEU A 717 -7.37 -28.23 37.92
N GLU A 718 -7.93 -27.91 39.08
CA GLU A 718 -9.37 -27.91 39.31
C GLU A 718 -9.84 -26.52 39.70
N LYS A 719 -10.91 -26.04 39.07
CA LYS A 719 -11.59 -24.80 39.44
C LYS A 719 -13.07 -25.07 39.62
N ALA A 720 -13.58 -24.78 40.81
CA ALA A 720 -14.99 -24.90 41.13
C ALA A 720 -15.63 -23.52 41.34
N PHE A 721 -16.74 -23.31 40.65
CA PHE A 721 -17.72 -22.25 40.89
C PHE A 721 -19.02 -22.89 41.40
N PRO A 722 -20.00 -22.11 41.92
CA PRO A 722 -21.25 -22.68 42.44
C PRO A 722 -21.97 -23.60 41.44
N ASP A 723 -22.06 -23.20 40.18
CA ASP A 723 -22.84 -23.91 39.15
C ASP A 723 -21.96 -24.59 38.08
N PHE A 724 -20.64 -24.41 38.12
CA PHE A 724 -19.71 -24.89 37.10
C PHE A 724 -18.42 -25.44 37.70
N SER A 725 -17.92 -26.55 37.17
CA SER A 725 -16.61 -27.10 37.53
C SER A 725 -15.74 -27.35 36.31
N LEU A 726 -14.47 -27.00 36.41
CA LEU A 726 -13.47 -27.20 35.37
C LEU A 726 -12.33 -28.07 35.91
N THR A 727 -12.00 -29.11 35.17
CA THR A 727 -10.78 -29.91 35.37
C THR A 727 -9.89 -29.75 34.14
N VAL A 728 -8.61 -29.44 34.34
CA VAL A 728 -7.61 -29.41 33.27
C VAL A 728 -6.50 -30.39 33.64
N GLU A 729 -6.25 -31.37 32.78
CA GLU A 729 -5.18 -32.36 32.99
C GLU A 729 -3.80 -31.70 32.91
N GLY A 730 -2.83 -32.27 33.63
CA GLY A 730 -1.49 -31.68 33.75
C GLY A 730 -0.75 -31.59 32.40
N GLY A 731 0.01 -30.52 32.21
CA GLY A 731 0.66 -30.20 30.94
C GLY A 731 1.79 -29.18 31.05
N GLN A 732 2.36 -28.83 29.89
CA GLN A 732 3.44 -27.86 29.81
C GLN A 732 3.34 -27.00 28.54
N LEU A 733 3.72 -25.73 28.65
CA LEU A 733 3.84 -24.78 27.52
C LEU A 733 5.32 -24.46 27.30
N ARG A 734 5.79 -24.56 26.05
CA ARG A 734 7.22 -24.36 25.72
C ARG A 734 7.48 -22.93 25.23
N LYS A 735 8.72 -22.44 25.42
CA LYS A 735 9.15 -21.14 24.86
C LYS A 735 9.07 -21.13 23.34
N GLY A 736 8.41 -20.12 22.78
CA GLY A 736 8.27 -19.95 21.32
C GLY A 736 7.24 -20.86 20.64
N GLU A 737 6.49 -21.64 21.43
CA GLU A 737 5.38 -22.47 20.95
C GLU A 737 4.08 -21.66 20.91
N VAL A 738 3.29 -21.86 19.86
CA VAL A 738 1.91 -21.35 19.83
C VAL A 738 0.94 -22.49 20.05
N VAL A 739 0.18 -22.44 21.13
CA VAL A 739 -0.83 -23.43 21.49
C VAL A 739 -2.22 -22.90 21.15
N GLY A 740 -2.94 -23.61 20.28
CA GLY A 740 -4.35 -23.35 20.00
C GLY A 740 -5.25 -23.98 21.06
N VAL A 741 -6.32 -23.32 21.46
CA VAL A 741 -7.31 -23.86 22.40
C VAL A 741 -8.66 -23.94 21.71
N VAL A 742 -9.22 -25.14 21.62
CA VAL A 742 -10.48 -25.43 20.92
C VAL A 742 -11.44 -26.18 21.82
N GLY A 743 -12.75 -26.00 21.62
CA GLY A 743 -13.80 -26.68 22.38
C GLY A 743 -15.11 -25.90 22.42
N PRO A 744 -16.23 -26.49 22.86
CA PRO A 744 -17.53 -25.81 22.95
C PRO A 744 -17.50 -24.58 23.87
N ASN A 745 -18.48 -23.69 23.74
CA ASN A 745 -18.64 -22.57 24.67
C ASN A 745 -19.01 -23.06 26.08
N ALA A 746 -18.69 -22.25 27.09
CA ALA A 746 -18.96 -22.56 28.50
C ALA A 746 -18.33 -23.88 29.02
N THR A 747 -17.23 -24.34 28.41
CA THR A 747 -16.41 -25.49 28.87
C THR A 747 -15.19 -25.10 29.70
N GLY A 748 -15.01 -23.81 30.01
CA GLY A 748 -13.94 -23.32 30.88
C GLY A 748 -12.65 -22.87 30.18
N LYS A 749 -12.64 -22.70 28.85
CA LYS A 749 -11.48 -22.17 28.09
C LYS A 749 -10.99 -20.83 28.64
N THR A 750 -11.88 -19.83 28.73
CA THR A 750 -11.56 -18.50 29.27
C THR A 750 -11.16 -18.57 30.75
N THR A 751 -11.76 -19.48 31.54
CA THR A 751 -11.34 -19.71 32.93
C THR A 751 -9.90 -20.20 33.00
N PHE A 752 -9.50 -21.14 32.14
CA PHE A 752 -8.11 -21.60 32.05
C PHE A 752 -7.15 -20.48 31.64
N VAL A 753 -7.54 -19.66 30.66
CA VAL A 753 -6.76 -18.48 30.25
C VAL A 753 -6.59 -17.50 31.42
N LYS A 754 -7.65 -17.21 32.17
CA LYS A 754 -7.60 -16.33 33.36
C LYS A 754 -6.71 -16.90 34.48
N MET A 755 -6.69 -18.22 34.63
CA MET A 755 -5.75 -18.88 35.57
C MET A 755 -4.29 -18.66 35.16
N LEU A 756 -3.98 -18.77 33.87
CA LEU A 756 -2.62 -18.47 33.37
C LEU A 756 -2.27 -16.98 33.40
N ALA A 757 -3.27 -16.11 33.29
CA ALA A 757 -3.10 -14.66 33.42
C ALA A 757 -2.89 -14.20 34.87
N GLY A 758 -3.19 -15.05 35.85
CA GLY A 758 -3.17 -14.70 37.27
C GLY A 758 -4.38 -13.90 37.75
N GLU A 759 -5.42 -13.77 36.92
CA GLU A 759 -6.68 -13.10 37.29
C GLU A 759 -7.58 -14.01 38.15
N GLU A 760 -7.40 -15.32 38.05
CA GLU A 760 -8.21 -16.33 38.72
C GLU A 760 -7.32 -17.41 39.35
N ALA A 761 -7.47 -17.71 40.64
CA ALA A 761 -6.70 -18.79 41.27
C ALA A 761 -7.40 -20.15 41.06
N PRO A 762 -6.65 -21.25 40.81
CA PRO A 762 -7.20 -22.60 40.82
C PRO A 762 -7.70 -22.97 42.22
N THR A 763 -8.76 -23.77 42.30
CA THR A 763 -9.26 -24.34 43.56
C THR A 763 -8.32 -25.44 44.06
N ARG A 764 -7.77 -26.25 43.15
CA ARG A 764 -6.71 -27.24 43.41
C ARG A 764 -5.72 -27.30 42.25
N GLY A 765 -4.51 -27.76 42.55
CA GLY A 765 -3.39 -27.81 41.60
C GLY A 765 -2.53 -26.55 41.66
N SER A 766 -1.37 -26.62 41.02
CA SER A 766 -0.38 -25.53 40.98
C SER A 766 0.10 -25.23 39.57
N LEU A 767 0.37 -23.94 39.35
CA LEU A 767 1.09 -23.43 38.18
C LEU A 767 2.54 -23.18 38.62
N ALA A 768 3.51 -23.75 37.90
CA ALA A 768 4.93 -23.61 38.18
C ALA A 768 5.66 -22.83 37.07
N GLY A 769 6.38 -21.79 37.47
CA GLY A 769 7.22 -20.92 36.64
C GLY A 769 6.99 -19.43 36.93
N ARG A 770 7.73 -18.56 36.24
CA ARG A 770 7.56 -17.09 36.30
C ARG A 770 7.63 -16.54 34.88
N TRP A 771 6.62 -15.78 34.49
CA TRP A 771 6.49 -15.22 33.15
C TRP A 771 5.72 -13.90 33.19
N ALA A 772 6.05 -12.98 32.28
CA ALA A 772 5.22 -11.81 32.02
C ALA A 772 4.07 -12.19 31.07
N VAL A 773 2.87 -11.70 31.35
CA VAL A 773 1.65 -11.99 30.56
C VAL A 773 1.22 -10.77 29.76
N SER A 774 0.86 -10.97 28.49
CA SER A 774 0.01 -10.05 27.74
C SER A 774 -1.32 -10.73 27.46
N TYR A 775 -2.42 -10.15 27.93
CA TYR A 775 -3.76 -10.73 27.80
C TYR A 775 -4.67 -9.86 26.94
N LYS A 776 -5.31 -10.46 25.93
CA LYS A 776 -6.48 -9.95 25.22
C LYS A 776 -7.72 -10.73 25.69
N PRO A 777 -8.68 -10.09 26.36
CA PRO A 777 -9.91 -10.75 26.81
C PRO A 777 -10.90 -10.99 25.67
N GLN A 778 -11.81 -11.95 25.84
CA GLN A 778 -12.84 -12.30 24.84
C GLN A 778 -13.71 -11.09 24.50
N TYR A 779 -14.30 -10.46 25.51
CA TYR A 779 -15.13 -9.25 25.38
C TYR A 779 -14.27 -7.99 25.56
N ILE A 780 -14.39 -7.06 24.62
CA ILE A 780 -13.70 -5.77 24.66
C ILE A 780 -14.75 -4.67 24.66
N GLU A 781 -14.66 -3.76 25.62
CA GLU A 781 -15.48 -2.57 25.67
C GLU A 781 -14.64 -1.33 25.33
N PRO A 782 -15.17 -0.40 24.51
CA PRO A 782 -14.45 0.82 24.16
C PRO A 782 -14.58 1.86 25.28
N THR A 783 -13.96 1.60 26.44
CA THR A 783 -14.05 2.45 27.63
C THR A 783 -13.00 3.56 27.68
N PHE A 784 -12.00 3.53 26.80
CA PHE A 784 -10.93 4.53 26.79
C PHE A 784 -11.40 5.86 26.17
N GLU A 785 -11.40 6.92 26.98
CA GLU A 785 -11.66 8.28 26.52
C GLU A 785 -10.41 8.88 25.88
N GLY A 786 -10.28 8.71 24.57
CA GLY A 786 -9.18 9.26 23.79
C GLY A 786 -9.06 8.60 22.41
N THR A 787 -8.00 8.95 21.69
CA THR A 787 -7.69 8.38 20.38
C THR A 787 -6.97 7.04 20.49
N VAL A 788 -7.00 6.26 19.41
CA VAL A 788 -6.23 5.00 19.33
C VAL A 788 -4.73 5.24 19.56
N ARG A 789 -4.16 6.33 19.03
CA ARG A 789 -2.76 6.70 19.26
C ARG A 789 -2.46 6.89 20.75
N GLU A 790 -3.32 7.63 21.45
CA GLU A 790 -3.18 7.86 22.89
C GLU A 790 -3.31 6.56 23.69
N LEU A 791 -4.20 5.66 23.29
CA LEU A 791 -4.34 4.33 23.91
C LEU A 791 -3.05 3.51 23.77
N PHE A 792 -2.44 3.47 22.57
CA PHE A 792 -1.16 2.81 22.37
C PHE A 792 -0.03 3.48 23.16
N ALA A 793 0.07 4.80 23.14
CA ALA A 793 1.09 5.53 23.89
C ALA A 793 0.96 5.29 25.41
N ALA A 794 -0.27 5.29 25.94
CA ALA A 794 -0.54 5.02 27.36
C ALA A 794 -0.21 3.57 27.77
N THR A 795 -0.39 2.61 26.86
CA THR A 795 -0.23 1.18 27.18
C THR A 795 1.18 0.65 26.93
N VAL A 796 1.84 1.08 25.86
CA VAL A 796 3.14 0.53 25.42
C VAL A 796 4.23 1.59 25.24
N GLY A 797 3.94 2.86 25.53
CA GLY A 797 4.90 3.96 25.47
C GLY A 797 5.57 4.09 24.10
N ASN A 798 6.89 4.28 24.10
CA ASN A 798 7.69 4.52 22.90
C ASN A 798 7.65 3.37 21.87
N ARG A 799 7.20 2.16 22.24
CA ARG A 799 7.04 1.06 21.27
C ARG A 799 5.97 1.38 20.22
N ALA A 800 4.96 2.18 20.56
CA ALA A 800 3.92 2.62 19.64
C ALA A 800 4.45 3.47 18.47
N GLU A 801 5.65 4.04 18.60
CA GLU A 801 6.27 4.89 17.57
C GLU A 801 7.44 4.20 16.86
N SER A 802 7.70 2.94 17.19
CA SER A 802 8.79 2.18 16.58
C SER A 802 8.47 1.78 15.12
N GLY A 803 9.51 1.77 14.27
CA GLY A 803 9.38 1.23 12.90
C GLY A 803 8.96 -0.25 12.88
N TRP A 804 9.27 -0.99 13.95
CA TRP A 804 8.78 -2.35 14.19
C TRP A 804 7.26 -2.39 14.35
N PHE A 805 6.68 -1.56 15.22
CA PHE A 805 5.22 -1.50 15.41
C PHE A 805 4.50 -1.17 14.11
N GLU A 806 5.01 -0.19 13.36
CA GLU A 806 4.41 0.21 12.08
C GLU A 806 4.39 -0.95 11.08
N THR A 807 5.51 -1.68 10.94
CA THR A 807 5.70 -2.72 9.91
C THR A 807 5.08 -4.07 10.30
N GLU A 808 5.21 -4.47 11.57
CA GLU A 808 4.84 -5.80 12.04
C GLU A 808 3.43 -5.86 12.61
N VAL A 809 2.87 -4.73 13.10
CA VAL A 809 1.56 -4.72 13.80
C VAL A 809 0.56 -3.77 13.12
N ALA A 810 0.88 -2.48 13.03
CA ALA A 810 -0.07 -1.45 12.64
C ALA A 810 -0.48 -1.54 11.16
N GLN A 811 0.47 -1.80 10.25
CA GLN A 811 0.18 -1.96 8.83
C GLN A 811 -0.57 -3.28 8.54
N PRO A 812 -0.13 -4.47 9.02
CA PRO A 812 -0.83 -5.73 8.77
C PRO A 812 -2.26 -5.78 9.32
N LEU A 813 -2.48 -5.24 10.52
CA LEU A 813 -3.81 -5.14 11.14
C LEU A 813 -4.60 -3.92 10.64
N GLN A 814 -4.02 -3.08 9.78
CA GLN A 814 -4.58 -1.86 9.22
C GLN A 814 -5.06 -0.84 10.28
N ILE A 815 -4.36 -0.78 11.42
CA ILE A 815 -4.64 0.15 12.53
C ILE A 815 -4.21 1.58 12.18
N ARG A 816 -3.26 1.75 11.25
CA ARG A 816 -2.69 3.06 10.86
C ARG A 816 -3.75 4.11 10.53
N GLY A 817 -4.82 3.74 9.82
CA GLY A 817 -5.90 4.65 9.44
C GLY A 817 -6.83 5.06 10.59
N MET A 818 -6.69 4.43 11.76
CA MET A 818 -7.53 4.61 12.94
C MET A 818 -6.80 5.31 14.08
N MET A 819 -5.50 5.57 13.96
CA MET A 819 -4.67 6.16 15.03
C MET A 819 -5.25 7.46 15.59
N GLU A 820 -5.87 8.29 14.75
CA GLU A 820 -6.45 9.58 15.15
C GLU A 820 -7.94 9.51 15.52
N ARG A 821 -8.56 8.32 15.45
CA ARG A 821 -9.98 8.13 15.75
C ARG A 821 -10.20 7.90 17.25
N PRO A 822 -11.30 8.40 17.83
CA PRO A 822 -11.72 8.04 19.18
C PRO A 822 -11.97 6.54 19.29
N VAL A 823 -11.53 5.93 20.39
CA VAL A 823 -11.74 4.48 20.65
C VAL A 823 -13.23 4.15 20.78
N THR A 824 -14.01 5.07 21.35
CA THR A 824 -15.48 5.00 21.52
C THR A 824 -16.26 4.95 20.21
N GLU A 825 -15.65 5.36 19.09
CA GLU A 825 -16.27 5.38 17.76
C GLU A 825 -15.83 4.20 16.87
N LEU A 826 -15.03 3.26 17.40
CA LEU A 826 -14.60 2.09 16.65
C LEU A 826 -15.73 1.07 16.55
N SER A 827 -15.85 0.45 15.37
CA SER A 827 -16.69 -0.75 15.20
C SER A 827 -16.06 -1.95 15.93
N GLY A 828 -16.85 -3.00 16.18
CA GLY A 828 -16.37 -4.22 16.86
C GLY A 828 -15.13 -4.83 16.21
N GLY A 829 -15.09 -4.94 14.87
CA GLY A 829 -13.93 -5.45 14.14
C GLY A 829 -12.72 -4.50 14.13
N GLU A 830 -12.93 -3.18 14.22
CA GLU A 830 -11.85 -2.20 14.38
C GLU A 830 -11.25 -2.27 15.79
N LEU A 831 -12.12 -2.29 16.81
CA LEU A 831 -11.74 -2.43 18.21
C LEU A 831 -10.98 -3.74 18.45
N GLN A 832 -11.44 -4.84 17.84
CA GLN A 832 -10.78 -6.14 17.91
C GLN A 832 -9.34 -6.07 17.36
N ARG A 833 -9.13 -5.43 16.20
CA ARG A 833 -7.78 -5.28 15.61
C ARG A 833 -6.87 -4.43 16.48
N VAL A 834 -7.41 -3.35 17.06
CA VAL A 834 -6.68 -2.52 18.03
C VAL A 834 -6.29 -3.34 19.27
N ALA A 835 -7.21 -4.13 19.82
CA ALA A 835 -6.96 -4.96 20.99
C ALA A 835 -5.91 -6.05 20.74
N VAL A 836 -5.99 -6.75 19.60
CA VAL A 836 -4.95 -7.71 19.17
C VAL A 836 -3.61 -6.99 18.99
N GLY A 837 -3.60 -5.82 18.35
CA GLY A 837 -2.38 -5.03 18.16
C GLY A 837 -1.75 -4.58 19.49
N LEU A 838 -2.56 -4.14 20.46
CA LEU A 838 -2.10 -3.78 21.80
C LEU A 838 -1.48 -4.98 22.51
N ALA A 839 -2.17 -6.13 22.48
CA ALA A 839 -1.68 -7.36 23.10
C ALA A 839 -0.34 -7.79 22.51
N LEU A 840 -0.18 -7.74 21.17
CA LEU A 840 1.07 -8.09 20.49
C LEU A 840 2.22 -7.10 20.70
N THR A 841 1.92 -5.84 21.03
CA THR A 841 2.94 -4.80 21.22
C THR A 841 3.49 -4.75 22.65
N ARG A 842 2.72 -5.25 23.64
CA ARG A 842 3.17 -5.40 25.02
C ARG A 842 4.36 -6.35 25.11
N GLU A 843 5.25 -6.08 26.05
CA GLU A 843 6.38 -6.94 26.34
C GLU A 843 5.96 -8.06 27.30
N ALA A 844 5.89 -9.29 26.80
CA ALA A 844 5.47 -10.44 27.59
C ALA A 844 6.24 -11.70 27.16
N ASP A 845 6.29 -12.70 28.04
CA ASP A 845 6.84 -14.02 27.72
C ASP A 845 5.74 -14.93 27.13
N ILE A 846 4.51 -14.76 27.60
CA ILE A 846 3.31 -15.45 27.10
C ILE A 846 2.22 -14.46 26.68
N TYR A 847 1.65 -14.71 25.50
CA TYR A 847 0.54 -13.94 24.93
C TYR A 847 -0.72 -14.78 24.97
N LEU A 848 -1.68 -14.37 25.78
CA LEU A 848 -2.98 -15.00 25.95
C LEU A 848 -3.99 -14.22 25.11
N ILE A 849 -4.50 -14.81 24.04
CA ILE A 849 -5.39 -14.12 23.10
C ILE A 849 -6.68 -14.92 22.97
N ASP A 850 -7.75 -14.40 23.59
CA ASP A 850 -9.05 -15.06 23.61
C ASP A 850 -9.96 -14.51 22.48
N GLU A 851 -10.37 -15.40 21.58
CA GLU A 851 -11.15 -15.16 20.37
C GLU A 851 -10.66 -13.96 19.52
N PRO A 852 -9.44 -14.02 18.95
CA PRO A 852 -8.93 -12.98 18.05
C PRO A 852 -9.75 -12.83 16.77
N SER A 853 -10.42 -13.88 16.27
CA SER A 853 -11.18 -13.85 15.01
C SER A 853 -12.57 -13.18 15.11
N ALA A 854 -13.06 -12.91 16.33
CA ALA A 854 -14.38 -12.34 16.56
C ALA A 854 -14.57 -11.01 15.81
N TYR A 855 -15.75 -10.82 15.20
CA TYR A 855 -16.11 -9.63 14.41
C TYR A 855 -15.26 -9.33 13.17
N LEU A 856 -14.20 -10.11 12.92
CA LEU A 856 -13.33 -9.93 11.77
C LEU A 856 -13.91 -10.66 10.55
N ASP A 857 -13.83 -10.00 9.38
CA ASP A 857 -14.08 -10.68 8.12
C ASP A 857 -12.98 -11.69 7.77
N SER A 858 -13.22 -12.53 6.78
CA SER A 858 -12.27 -13.56 6.36
C SER A 858 -10.88 -13.01 6.03
N ASN A 859 -10.74 -11.81 5.45
CA ASN A 859 -9.43 -11.22 5.19
C ASN A 859 -8.73 -10.78 6.46
N GLN A 860 -9.47 -10.09 7.33
CA GLN A 860 -8.97 -9.57 8.60
C GLN A 860 -8.56 -10.71 9.54
N ARG A 861 -9.30 -11.83 9.55
CA ARG A 861 -8.94 -13.07 10.28
C ARG A 861 -7.61 -13.62 9.81
N MET A 862 -7.43 -13.80 8.49
CA MET A 862 -6.17 -14.31 7.94
C MET A 862 -4.99 -13.37 8.22
N ALA A 863 -5.23 -12.06 8.15
CA ALA A 863 -4.22 -11.05 8.49
C ALA A 863 -3.85 -11.10 9.98
N ALA A 864 -4.83 -11.24 10.87
CA ALA A 864 -4.60 -11.38 12.31
C ALA A 864 -3.84 -12.67 12.64
N ALA A 865 -4.25 -13.82 12.11
CA ALA A 865 -3.56 -15.10 12.31
C ALA A 865 -2.08 -15.03 11.87
N ARG A 866 -1.83 -14.48 10.67
CA ARG A 866 -0.47 -14.26 10.15
C ARG A 866 0.35 -13.31 11.01
N THR A 867 -0.27 -12.23 11.49
CA THR A 867 0.39 -11.23 12.32
C THR A 867 0.78 -11.82 13.66
N ILE A 868 -0.16 -12.50 14.34
CA ILE A 868 0.10 -13.20 15.60
C ILE A 868 1.25 -14.20 15.40
N ARG A 869 1.13 -15.08 14.40
CA ARG A 869 2.15 -16.10 14.10
C ARG A 869 3.53 -15.48 13.89
N ARG A 870 3.61 -14.47 13.03
CA ARG A 870 4.87 -13.79 12.69
C ARG A 870 5.49 -13.10 13.90
N VAL A 871 4.69 -12.43 14.73
CA VAL A 871 5.19 -11.78 15.95
C VAL A 871 5.73 -12.83 16.93
N MET A 872 5.00 -13.92 17.16
CA MET A 872 5.45 -15.02 18.03
C MET A 872 6.77 -15.63 17.54
N GLU A 873 6.89 -15.91 16.23
CA GLU A 873 8.10 -16.48 15.63
C GLU A 873 9.29 -15.50 15.67
N ASN A 874 9.08 -14.24 15.29
CA ASN A 874 10.16 -13.25 15.22
C ASN A 874 10.70 -12.85 16.60
N GLN A 875 9.84 -12.83 17.62
CA GLN A 875 10.23 -12.48 18.98
C GLN A 875 10.55 -13.69 19.87
N GLY A 876 10.33 -14.92 19.37
CA GLY A 876 10.52 -16.15 20.14
C GLY A 876 9.60 -16.26 21.35
N ARG A 877 8.35 -15.81 21.23
CA ARG A 877 7.37 -15.72 22.32
C ARG A 877 6.35 -16.85 22.27
N THR A 878 5.84 -17.24 23.43
CA THR A 878 4.82 -18.29 23.55
C THR A 878 3.42 -17.67 23.41
N GLY A 879 2.55 -18.32 22.64
CA GLY A 879 1.16 -17.89 22.46
C GLY A 879 0.18 -18.95 22.94
N LEU A 880 -0.90 -18.54 23.61
CA LEU A 880 -2.09 -19.36 23.84
C LEU A 880 -3.27 -18.68 23.17
N ILE A 881 -3.76 -19.27 22.09
CA ILE A 881 -4.76 -18.66 21.20
C ILE A 881 -6.05 -19.45 21.29
N VAL A 882 -7.08 -18.87 21.89
CA VAL A 882 -8.42 -19.48 21.93
C VAL A 882 -9.19 -19.02 20.71
N ASP A 883 -9.61 -19.95 19.85
CA ASP A 883 -10.46 -19.61 18.71
C ASP A 883 -11.30 -20.81 18.27
N HIS A 884 -12.37 -20.54 17.53
CA HIS A 884 -13.29 -21.53 17.00
C HIS A 884 -13.13 -21.73 15.49
N ASP A 885 -12.42 -20.82 14.80
CA ASP A 885 -12.16 -20.89 13.37
C ASP A 885 -11.00 -21.87 13.08
N VAL A 886 -11.34 -22.97 12.40
CA VAL A 886 -10.38 -24.05 12.09
C VAL A 886 -9.22 -23.55 11.22
N TYR A 887 -9.47 -22.60 10.31
CA TYR A 887 -8.40 -22.05 9.46
C TYR A 887 -7.50 -21.14 10.27
N PHE A 888 -8.08 -20.35 11.18
CA PHE A 888 -7.32 -19.50 12.08
C PHE A 888 -6.36 -20.33 12.95
N ILE A 889 -6.87 -21.41 13.56
CA ILE A 889 -6.08 -22.33 14.39
C ILE A 889 -5.00 -23.04 13.56
N ASP A 890 -5.32 -23.57 12.37
CA ASP A 890 -4.34 -24.21 11.45
C ASP A 890 -3.19 -23.27 11.06
N MET A 891 -3.48 -21.97 10.89
CA MET A 891 -2.46 -21.00 10.50
C MET A 891 -1.57 -20.53 11.65
N VAL A 892 -2.10 -20.50 12.88
CA VAL A 892 -1.42 -19.88 14.02
C VAL A 892 -0.73 -20.91 14.92
N ALA A 893 -1.33 -22.08 15.16
CA ALA A 893 -0.93 -23.01 16.20
C ALA A 893 0.13 -24.05 15.75
N ASP A 894 0.94 -24.51 16.70
CA ASP A 894 1.87 -25.63 16.59
C ASP A 894 1.34 -26.89 17.30
N SER A 895 0.61 -26.69 18.39
CA SER A 895 -0.03 -27.71 19.22
C SER A 895 -1.42 -27.24 19.66
N ILE A 896 -2.26 -28.16 20.14
CA ILE A 896 -3.66 -27.89 20.51
C ILE A 896 -4.00 -28.45 21.88
N MET A 897 -4.72 -27.65 22.67
CA MET A 897 -5.49 -28.12 23.82
C MET A 897 -6.96 -28.25 23.45
N VAL A 898 -7.57 -29.37 23.84
CA VAL A 898 -8.96 -29.71 23.54
C VAL A 898 -9.78 -29.64 24.81
N PHE A 899 -10.83 -28.82 24.78
CA PHE A 899 -11.82 -28.70 25.85
C PHE A 899 -13.11 -29.41 25.44
N SER A 900 -13.67 -30.17 26.37
CA SER A 900 -14.89 -30.96 26.23
C SER A 900 -15.72 -30.89 27.52
N GLY A 901 -16.90 -31.51 27.53
CA GLY A 901 -17.79 -31.56 28.69
C GLY A 901 -19.18 -31.00 28.41
N GLU A 902 -19.94 -30.77 29.47
CA GLU A 902 -21.31 -30.25 29.43
C GLU A 902 -21.29 -28.73 29.62
N PRO A 903 -21.66 -27.94 28.59
CA PRO A 903 -21.62 -26.48 28.63
C PRO A 903 -22.34 -25.90 29.86
N GLY A 904 -21.62 -25.08 30.63
CA GLY A 904 -22.17 -24.42 31.82
C GLY A 904 -22.23 -25.29 33.08
N VAL A 905 -21.94 -26.59 33.00
CA VAL A 905 -22.02 -27.54 34.13
C VAL A 905 -20.63 -28.11 34.47
N ARG A 906 -19.97 -28.76 33.50
CA ARG A 906 -18.67 -29.43 33.68
C ARG A 906 -17.78 -29.27 32.46
N GLY A 907 -16.58 -28.75 32.66
CA GLY A 907 -15.53 -28.65 31.64
C GLY A 907 -14.36 -29.59 31.92
N HIS A 908 -13.82 -30.20 30.86
CA HIS A 908 -12.61 -31.03 30.90
C HIS A 908 -11.64 -30.59 29.81
N GLY A 909 -10.43 -30.17 30.19
CA GLY A 909 -9.37 -29.72 29.28
C GLY A 909 -8.20 -30.69 29.24
N GLU A 910 -7.72 -31.02 28.05
CA GLU A 910 -6.57 -31.92 27.84
C GLU A 910 -5.56 -31.33 26.85
N GLY A 911 -4.28 -31.72 26.98
CA GLY A 911 -3.18 -31.30 26.12
C GLY A 911 -2.15 -30.42 26.85
N PRO A 912 -1.23 -29.76 26.13
CA PRO A 912 -1.20 -29.60 24.68
C PRO A 912 -0.77 -30.86 23.91
N PHE A 913 -1.53 -31.23 22.87
CA PHE A 913 -1.22 -32.31 21.93
C PHE A 913 -0.59 -31.76 20.65
N PRO A 914 0.24 -32.53 19.92
CA PRO A 914 0.63 -32.18 18.56
C PRO A 914 -0.60 -31.92 17.69
N MET A 915 -0.49 -30.95 16.76
CA MET A 915 -1.61 -30.46 15.95
C MET A 915 -2.53 -31.56 15.40
N ARG A 916 -1.96 -32.60 14.78
CA ARG A 916 -2.74 -33.70 14.19
C ARG A 916 -3.54 -34.49 15.22
N GLU A 917 -2.91 -34.84 16.34
CA GLU A 917 -3.58 -35.59 17.41
C GLU A 917 -4.70 -34.75 18.04
N GLY A 918 -4.39 -33.50 18.38
CA GLY A 918 -5.36 -32.57 18.97
C GLY A 918 -6.55 -32.31 18.04
N MET A 919 -6.29 -32.08 16.74
CA MET A 919 -7.37 -31.90 15.74
C MET A 919 -8.20 -33.17 15.55
N ASN A 920 -7.59 -34.36 15.50
CA ASN A 920 -8.37 -35.60 15.37
C ASN A 920 -9.32 -35.79 16.56
N ARG A 921 -8.84 -35.56 17.80
CA ARG A 921 -9.69 -35.61 19.01
C ARG A 921 -10.83 -34.59 18.95
N PHE A 922 -10.50 -33.33 18.63
CA PHE A 922 -11.48 -32.26 18.56
C PHE A 922 -12.54 -32.51 17.47
N LEU A 923 -12.12 -32.84 16.25
CA LEU A 923 -13.01 -33.05 15.12
C LEU A 923 -13.85 -34.33 15.26
N GLN A 924 -13.35 -35.33 15.98
CA GLN A 924 -14.12 -36.52 16.36
C GLN A 924 -15.30 -36.14 17.25
N LEU A 925 -15.10 -35.28 18.25
CA LEU A 925 -16.19 -34.80 19.11
C LEU A 925 -17.26 -34.03 18.32
N VAL A 926 -16.85 -33.32 17.27
CA VAL A 926 -17.73 -32.51 16.40
C VAL A 926 -18.35 -33.35 15.26
N GLU A 927 -17.93 -34.60 15.08
CA GLU A 927 -18.37 -35.54 14.04
C GLU A 927 -18.16 -35.07 12.59
N VAL A 928 -17.13 -34.26 12.33
CA VAL A 928 -16.80 -33.74 10.99
C VAL A 928 -15.38 -34.09 10.58
N THR A 929 -15.18 -34.37 9.29
CA THR A 929 -13.86 -34.65 8.75
C THR A 929 -13.36 -33.54 7.84
N PHE A 930 -12.06 -33.32 7.86
CA PHE A 930 -11.33 -32.40 7.00
C PHE A 930 -10.33 -33.19 6.17
N ARG A 931 -9.94 -32.60 5.03
CA ARG A 931 -8.84 -33.06 4.18
C ARG A 931 -8.03 -31.86 3.71
N ARG A 932 -6.88 -32.08 3.08
CA ARG A 932 -6.12 -31.00 2.42
C ARG A 932 -6.62 -30.80 0.99
N ASP A 933 -6.92 -29.55 0.62
CA ASP A 933 -7.19 -29.19 -0.77
C ASP A 933 -5.90 -29.22 -1.60
N ALA A 934 -5.95 -29.80 -2.80
CA ALA A 934 -4.75 -30.03 -3.62
C ALA A 934 -4.11 -28.74 -4.16
N ASP A 935 -4.89 -27.67 -4.35
CA ASP A 935 -4.40 -26.43 -4.98
C ASP A 935 -3.84 -25.45 -3.94
N THR A 936 -4.44 -25.43 -2.75
CA THR A 936 -4.16 -24.41 -1.72
C THR A 936 -3.60 -24.97 -0.42
N ASN A 937 -3.55 -26.30 -0.25
CA ASN A 937 -3.23 -26.99 0.99
C ASN A 937 -4.10 -26.58 2.19
N ARG A 938 -5.21 -25.85 1.98
CA ARG A 938 -6.10 -25.47 3.07
C ARG A 938 -6.80 -26.70 3.66
N PRO A 939 -7.14 -26.69 4.95
CA PRO A 939 -8.11 -27.64 5.50
C PRO A 939 -9.44 -27.46 4.75
N ARG A 940 -10.04 -28.55 4.30
CA ARG A 940 -11.32 -28.54 3.60
C ARG A 940 -12.24 -29.54 4.27
N ILE A 941 -13.34 -29.04 4.81
CA ILE A 941 -14.38 -29.87 5.41
C ILE A 941 -15.03 -30.74 4.34
N ASN A 942 -15.33 -31.99 4.68
CA ASN A 942 -16.10 -32.88 3.83
C ASN A 942 -17.60 -32.65 4.06
N LYS A 943 -18.38 -32.77 2.97
CA LYS A 943 -19.84 -32.82 3.11
C LYS A 943 -20.22 -34.08 3.90
N LEU A 944 -21.24 -33.94 4.75
CA LEU A 944 -21.75 -35.01 5.61
C LEU A 944 -22.09 -36.26 4.78
N ASP A 945 -21.73 -37.44 5.28
CA ASP A 945 -22.00 -38.75 4.68
C ASP A 945 -21.42 -38.97 3.28
N SER A 946 -20.56 -38.06 2.80
CA SER A 946 -19.82 -38.27 1.57
C SER A 946 -18.93 -39.51 1.68
N ARG A 947 -18.54 -40.10 0.54
CA ARG A 947 -17.66 -41.29 0.50
C ARG A 947 -16.39 -41.07 1.34
N LEU A 948 -15.75 -39.91 1.19
CA LEU A 948 -14.52 -39.56 1.90
C LEU A 948 -14.75 -39.32 3.39
N ASP A 949 -15.87 -38.71 3.79
CA ASP A 949 -16.21 -38.52 5.21
C ASP A 949 -16.33 -39.88 5.92
N ARG A 950 -16.99 -40.85 5.29
CA ARG A 950 -17.14 -42.22 5.83
C ARG A 950 -15.82 -42.97 5.91
N GLU A 951 -14.98 -42.87 4.88
CA GLU A 951 -13.65 -43.50 4.87
C GLU A 951 -12.75 -42.92 5.99
N GLN A 952 -12.75 -41.60 6.16
CA GLN A 952 -11.94 -40.94 7.20
C GLN A 952 -12.42 -41.25 8.61
N LYS A 953 -13.74 -41.24 8.85
CA LYS A 953 -14.34 -41.64 10.14
C LYS A 953 -13.98 -43.08 10.51
N HIS A 954 -14.08 -44.01 9.54
CA HIS A 954 -13.71 -45.41 9.76
C HIS A 954 -12.21 -45.58 10.08
N ALA A 955 -11.35 -44.77 9.48
CA ALA A 955 -9.91 -44.77 9.75
C ALA A 955 -9.50 -44.04 11.05
N GLY A 956 -10.41 -43.30 11.70
CA GLY A 956 -10.09 -42.42 12.82
C GLY A 956 -9.27 -41.18 12.41
N GLU A 957 -9.26 -40.82 11.13
CA GLU A 957 -8.44 -39.75 10.55
C GLU A 957 -9.31 -38.55 10.16
N TYR A 958 -9.77 -37.81 11.18
CA TYR A 958 -10.67 -36.66 11.01
C TYR A 958 -10.01 -35.41 10.40
N TYR A 959 -8.68 -35.30 10.38
CA TYR A 959 -8.00 -34.08 9.92
C TYR A 959 -7.24 -34.19 8.59
N TYR A 960 -6.19 -35.02 8.51
CA TYR A 960 -5.61 -35.53 7.25
C TYR A 960 -4.60 -36.63 7.55
N ALA A 961 -4.47 -37.58 6.61
CA ALA A 961 -3.45 -38.62 6.65
C ALA A 961 -2.09 -38.09 6.17
N LEU A 962 -0.99 -38.57 6.76
CA LEU A 962 0.35 -38.40 6.18
C LEU A 962 0.37 -39.20 4.86
N ALA A 963 0.64 -38.51 3.75
CA ALA A 963 0.99 -39.16 2.50
C ALA A 963 2.33 -39.89 2.62
#